data_AF-A0A842VZZ8-F1
#
_entry.id   AF-A0A842VZZ8-F1
#
_cell.length_a   1.000
_cell.length_b   1.000
_cell.length_c   1.000
_cell.angle_alpha   90.00
_cell.angle_beta   90.00
_cell.angle_gamma   90.00
#
_symmetry.space_group_name_H-M   'P 1'
#
loop_
_entity.id
_entity.type
_entity.pdbx_description
1 polymer ?
#
loop_
_entity_poly.entity_id
_entity_poly.type
_entity_poly.pdbx_seq_one_letter_code
_entity_poly.pdbx_strand_id
1 'polypeptide(L)'
;MKKQQNIPRLIFSLMGLISAVIILILVGYVIFLMQNEVFKALNALFIAFSSTIFSFIVMLFLDKKRIFLKKLQRKKYNYSWLAIFLISSSFGLIAFIYYLTAAEFALIPGDIDFDFDNPANLNFIVFLICSVTTNISAYLIYFSLKNLHPKLEFQKKKFGVYASVTTLLFIILSVGLIYAYDNFFTFPDPTIINGTGFNDGPWLTWEDDPKTTMTISWLTAEENVSYVYYGEDAGNLDQIYSDNEELYLHHAKLTGLTPDTEYFYKIPEEFSQDHESTLFNFTTAPSTPRDFRFAVFGDVQPTDLAYSERNQKVADGLINGSFDFILNTGDLADDGQDLNDWHLMMLSFARTAANTPIQASIGNHDWDGSLGSSNWGEVFPYPYASPDSGRFFSFDYLSAHFVMIDNFQHQYVMTPKQMNWIKNDITTARNNDPDCWVFCFFHLSMMTTATSGHYFDLQAELVPLFDQLDVDAVFFGHDHHYEHYEYTYGETKNGYLWNKNHNWDHNDIHYFCTGAGGANLEVSYGVLNANGMTENVSVNWYDQGQEKYVTKQYEKRNWDSTKYVEHADFSINYTTGGGHDGKYYYHDSNIEIYDEFAQEIGFDYGEQCYQFMQLEINAAGDQCTISARYPNGVLISGPGGVNPQIWTLYK
;
A
#
# COMPACT_ATOMS: atom_id res chain seq x y z
N MET A 1 2.24 54.84 -51.92
CA MET A 1 3.20 54.13 -51.04
C MET A 1 2.61 53.83 -49.64
N LYS A 2 1.65 52.89 -49.52
CA LYS A 2 1.17 52.39 -48.19
C LYS A 2 1.07 50.86 -48.09
N LYS A 3 1.44 50.11 -49.14
CA LYS A 3 1.36 48.64 -49.16
C LYS A 3 2.63 47.92 -48.66
N GLN A 4 3.78 48.58 -48.60
CA GLN A 4 5.04 47.94 -48.15
C GLN A 4 5.30 47.99 -46.63
N GLN A 5 4.52 48.74 -45.84
CA GLN A 5 4.67 48.77 -44.36
C GLN A 5 3.92 47.64 -43.62
N ASN A 6 3.13 46.81 -44.32
CA ASN A 6 2.31 45.78 -43.66
C ASN A 6 2.90 44.37 -43.69
N ILE A 7 3.84 44.06 -44.59
CA ILE A 7 4.43 42.73 -44.70
C ILE A 7 5.28 42.38 -43.46
N PRO A 8 6.17 43.26 -42.96
CA PRO A 8 6.93 42.98 -41.73
C PRO A 8 6.01 42.79 -40.52
N ARG A 9 4.94 43.60 -40.39
CA ARG A 9 3.97 43.48 -39.29
C ARG A 9 3.16 42.18 -39.33
N LEU A 10 2.79 41.74 -40.52
CA LEU A 10 2.09 40.47 -40.72
C LEU A 10 3.00 39.30 -40.33
N ILE A 11 4.27 39.34 -40.78
CA ILE A 11 5.28 38.33 -40.44
C ILE A 11 5.52 38.30 -38.92
N PHE A 12 5.73 39.45 -38.27
CA PHE A 12 5.90 39.51 -36.82
C PHE A 12 4.68 39.00 -36.03
N SER A 13 3.47 39.24 -36.54
CA SER A 13 2.23 38.77 -35.88
C SER A 13 2.01 37.27 -36.08
N LEU A 14 2.32 36.72 -37.26
CA LEU A 14 2.32 35.28 -37.48
C LEU A 14 3.41 34.59 -36.63
N MET A 15 4.60 35.16 -36.55
CA MET A 15 5.68 34.65 -35.70
C MET A 15 5.27 34.65 -34.22
N GLY A 16 4.63 35.72 -33.72
CA GLY A 16 4.12 35.76 -32.35
C GLY A 16 3.03 34.71 -32.08
N LEU A 17 2.14 34.46 -33.04
CA LEU A 17 1.12 33.41 -32.93
C LEU A 17 1.74 32.01 -32.95
N ILE A 18 2.70 31.77 -33.85
CA ILE A 18 3.42 30.49 -33.96
C ILE A 18 4.25 30.23 -32.70
N SER A 19 4.94 31.25 -32.17
CA SER A 19 5.67 31.14 -30.90
C SER A 19 4.75 30.82 -29.72
N ALA A 20 3.55 31.41 -29.65
CA ALA A 20 2.58 31.07 -28.61
C ALA A 20 2.08 29.62 -28.71
N VAL A 21 1.85 29.12 -29.93
CA VAL A 21 1.47 27.71 -30.16
C VAL A 21 2.61 26.75 -29.80
N ILE A 22 3.85 27.07 -30.17
CA ILE A 22 5.02 26.26 -29.81
C ILE A 22 5.23 26.22 -28.30
N ILE A 23 5.06 27.35 -27.59
CA ILE A 23 5.15 27.41 -26.13
C ILE A 23 4.05 26.56 -25.49
N LEU A 24 2.81 26.63 -25.99
CA LEU A 24 1.71 25.79 -25.49
C LEU A 24 1.93 24.29 -25.74
N ILE A 25 2.51 23.92 -26.88
CA ILE A 25 2.89 22.53 -27.19
C ILE A 25 4.04 22.07 -26.30
N LEU A 26 5.05 22.91 -26.05
CA LEU A 26 6.15 22.60 -25.13
C LEU A 26 5.66 22.47 -23.69
N VAL A 27 4.72 23.30 -23.25
CA VAL A 27 4.07 23.16 -21.95
C VAL A 27 3.27 21.85 -21.90
N GLY A 28 2.51 21.50 -22.94
CA GLY A 28 1.81 20.22 -23.03
C GLY A 28 2.76 19.01 -23.06
N TYR A 29 3.92 19.13 -23.71
CA TYR A 29 4.94 18.08 -23.76
C TYR A 29 5.68 17.93 -22.42
N VAL A 30 5.94 19.04 -21.71
CA VAL A 30 6.46 19.01 -20.33
C VAL A 30 5.42 18.40 -19.40
N ILE A 31 4.13 18.73 -19.54
CA ILE A 31 3.02 18.09 -18.82
C ILE A 31 2.98 16.57 -19.09
N PHE A 32 3.14 16.16 -20.35
CA PHE A 32 3.18 14.74 -20.74
C PHE A 32 4.41 14.01 -20.17
N LEU A 33 5.60 14.61 -20.23
CA LEU A 33 6.81 14.02 -19.64
C LEU A 33 6.75 13.93 -18.10
N MET A 34 5.98 14.81 -17.45
CA MET A 34 5.78 14.82 -15.99
C MET A 34 4.68 13.87 -15.51
N GLN A 35 3.90 13.23 -16.40
CA GLN A 35 2.92 12.21 -16.00
C GLN A 35 3.58 10.92 -15.47
N ASN A 36 4.87 10.71 -15.74
CA ASN A 36 5.60 9.53 -15.27
C ASN A 36 6.24 9.68 -13.88
N GLU A 37 6.30 10.89 -13.32
CA GLU A 37 6.95 11.14 -12.03
C GLU A 37 6.18 12.24 -11.26
N VAL A 38 5.31 11.81 -10.34
CA VAL A 38 4.75 12.59 -9.21
C VAL A 38 3.66 13.65 -9.51
N PHE A 39 2.43 13.13 -9.63
CA PHE A 39 1.10 13.55 -9.10
C PHE A 39 0.79 14.90 -8.38
N LYS A 40 1.69 15.87 -8.15
CA LYS A 40 1.40 17.02 -7.23
C LYS A 40 1.35 18.43 -7.86
N ALA A 41 1.31 18.55 -9.19
CA ALA A 41 1.41 19.84 -9.90
C ALA A 41 0.07 20.54 -10.29
N LEU A 42 -1.10 19.97 -9.94
CA LEU A 42 -2.40 20.46 -10.43
C LEU A 42 -2.97 21.70 -9.68
N ASN A 43 -2.69 21.85 -8.38
CA ASN A 43 -3.15 23.00 -7.58
C ASN A 43 -2.41 24.31 -7.93
N ALA A 44 -1.13 24.19 -8.30
CA ALA A 44 -0.35 25.29 -8.88
C ALA A 44 -0.99 25.79 -10.19
N LEU A 45 -1.49 24.87 -11.03
CA LEU A 45 -2.21 25.22 -12.25
C LEU A 45 -3.46 26.07 -11.94
N PHE A 46 -4.26 25.69 -10.93
CA PHE A 46 -5.48 26.39 -10.54
C PHE A 46 -5.25 27.88 -10.14
N ILE A 47 -4.16 28.16 -9.41
CA ILE A 47 -3.81 29.52 -8.98
C ILE A 47 -3.26 30.34 -10.17
N ALA A 48 -2.48 29.72 -11.05
CA ALA A 48 -1.94 30.37 -12.25
C ALA A 48 -3.07 30.75 -13.24
N PHE A 49 -4.07 29.87 -13.40
CA PHE A 49 -5.22 30.12 -14.25
C PHE A 49 -6.16 31.19 -13.66
N SER A 50 -6.43 31.14 -12.35
CA SER A 50 -7.23 32.16 -11.63
C SER A 50 -6.64 33.58 -11.71
N SER A 51 -5.31 33.71 -11.55
CA SER A 51 -4.63 35.00 -11.70
C SER A 51 -4.69 35.55 -13.13
N THR A 52 -4.66 34.67 -14.13
CA THR A 52 -4.80 35.04 -15.54
C THR A 52 -6.23 35.53 -15.86
N ILE A 53 -7.26 34.91 -15.28
CA ILE A 53 -8.67 35.32 -15.40
C ILE A 53 -8.89 36.71 -14.79
N PHE A 54 -8.38 36.94 -13.57
CA PHE A 54 -8.52 38.23 -12.90
C PHE A 54 -7.83 39.35 -13.70
N SER A 55 -6.63 39.08 -14.23
CA SER A 55 -5.91 39.98 -15.13
C SER A 55 -6.74 40.35 -16.35
N PHE A 56 -7.41 39.37 -16.95
CA PHE A 56 -8.25 39.56 -18.12
C PHE A 56 -9.54 40.34 -17.81
N ILE A 57 -10.16 40.11 -16.65
CA ILE A 57 -11.35 40.87 -16.18
C ILE A 57 -10.97 42.33 -15.86
N VAL A 58 -9.85 42.56 -15.19
CA VAL A 58 -9.31 43.91 -14.92
C VAL A 58 -8.99 44.64 -16.23
N MET A 59 -8.42 43.94 -17.23
CA MET A 59 -8.24 44.47 -18.58
C MET A 59 -9.56 44.91 -19.22
N LEU A 60 -10.62 44.10 -19.13
CA LEU A 60 -11.95 44.41 -19.67
C LEU A 60 -12.60 45.62 -18.96
N PHE A 61 -12.42 45.74 -17.66
CA PHE A 61 -12.97 46.84 -16.86
C PHE A 61 -12.25 48.17 -17.13
N LEU A 62 -10.92 48.13 -17.27
CA LEU A 62 -10.10 49.31 -17.56
C LEU A 62 -10.24 49.77 -19.02
N ASP A 63 -10.47 48.86 -19.98
CA ASP A 63 -10.73 49.24 -21.38
C ASP A 63 -12.13 49.87 -21.55
N LYS A 64 -13.13 49.47 -20.74
CA LYS A 64 -14.42 50.20 -20.64
C LYS A 64 -14.25 51.61 -20.05
N LYS A 65 -13.26 51.83 -19.17
CA LYS A 65 -12.97 53.13 -18.54
C LYS A 65 -12.08 54.06 -19.38
N ARG A 66 -11.86 53.78 -20.66
CA ARG A 66 -11.17 54.67 -21.63
C ARG A 66 -11.82 56.04 -21.83
N ILE A 67 -12.99 56.28 -21.24
CA ILE A 67 -13.62 57.61 -21.19
C ILE A 67 -12.95 58.49 -20.11
N PHE A 68 -12.34 57.93 -19.06
CA PHE A 68 -11.79 58.72 -17.94
C PHE A 68 -10.31 59.12 -18.12
N LEU A 69 -9.50 58.35 -18.86
CA LEU A 69 -8.04 58.57 -18.99
C LEU A 69 -7.59 59.42 -20.19
N LYS A 70 -8.54 60.06 -20.92
CA LYS A 70 -8.18 61.06 -21.95
C LYS A 70 -7.41 62.28 -21.38
N LYS A 71 -7.39 62.49 -20.06
CA LYS A 71 -6.68 63.61 -19.42
C LYS A 71 -5.20 63.37 -19.08
N LEU A 72 -4.67 62.15 -19.18
CA LEU A 72 -3.27 61.85 -18.83
C LEU A 72 -2.34 61.61 -20.04
N GLN A 73 -2.82 61.87 -21.26
CA GLN A 73 -1.97 61.81 -22.46
C GLN A 73 -1.02 63.01 -22.55
N ARG A 74 0.08 62.98 -21.80
CA ARG A 74 1.34 63.65 -22.17
C ARG A 74 2.58 62.87 -21.71
N LYS A 75 2.81 61.68 -22.26
CA LYS A 75 4.12 61.15 -22.74
C LYS A 75 3.97 59.69 -23.19
N LYS A 76 4.90 59.26 -24.05
CA LYS A 76 4.80 58.23 -25.10
C LYS A 76 4.74 56.76 -24.66
N TYR A 77 4.49 56.45 -23.39
CA TYR A 77 4.43 55.07 -22.89
C TYR A 77 3.22 54.86 -21.98
N ASN A 78 2.46 53.79 -22.24
CA ASN A 78 1.23 53.46 -21.53
C ASN A 78 1.54 52.61 -20.29
N TYR A 79 1.94 53.27 -19.20
CA TYR A 79 2.29 52.66 -17.91
C TYR A 79 1.14 51.91 -17.23
N SER A 80 -0.11 52.11 -17.69
CA SER A 80 -1.29 51.38 -17.19
C SER A 80 -1.14 49.86 -17.36
N TRP A 81 -0.43 49.40 -18.40
CA TRP A 81 -0.22 47.98 -18.65
C TRP A 81 0.83 47.36 -17.73
N LEU A 82 1.88 48.12 -17.39
CA LEU A 82 2.87 47.70 -16.40
C LEU A 82 2.24 47.61 -15.00
N ALA A 83 1.34 48.55 -14.67
CA ALA A 83 0.59 48.50 -13.42
C ALA A 83 -0.36 47.28 -13.36
N ILE A 84 -1.04 46.94 -14.45
CA ILE A 84 -1.92 45.74 -14.51
C ILE A 84 -1.11 44.45 -14.38
N PHE A 85 0.05 44.35 -15.03
CA PHE A 85 0.97 43.22 -14.91
C PHE A 85 1.50 43.07 -13.48
N LEU A 86 1.90 44.17 -12.84
CA LEU A 86 2.37 44.14 -11.46
C LEU A 86 1.25 43.73 -10.49
N ILE A 87 0.04 44.30 -10.63
CA ILE A 87 -1.11 43.98 -9.76
C ILE A 87 -1.54 42.52 -9.88
N SER A 88 -1.57 41.97 -11.10
CA SER A 88 -1.94 40.57 -11.33
C SER A 88 -0.90 39.59 -10.79
N SER A 89 0.37 39.87 -11.02
CA SER A 89 1.48 39.08 -10.48
C SER A 89 1.52 39.14 -8.95
N SER A 90 1.22 40.30 -8.34
CA SER A 90 1.13 40.44 -6.88
C SER A 90 -0.06 39.68 -6.28
N PHE A 91 -1.20 39.59 -6.97
CA PHE A 91 -2.37 38.85 -6.47
C PHE A 91 -2.16 37.34 -6.54
N GLY A 92 -1.51 36.84 -7.61
CA GLY A 92 -1.07 35.44 -7.70
C GLY A 92 -0.08 35.07 -6.58
N LEU A 93 0.82 35.99 -6.24
CA LEU A 93 1.76 35.82 -5.12
C LEU A 93 1.05 35.79 -3.76
N ILE A 94 0.05 36.66 -3.53
CA ILE A 94 -0.71 36.73 -2.27
C ILE A 94 -1.60 35.50 -2.07
N ALA A 95 -2.30 35.04 -3.13
CA ALA A 95 -3.12 33.84 -3.06
C ALA A 95 -2.30 32.57 -2.74
N PHE A 96 -1.06 32.54 -3.22
CA PHE A 96 -0.12 31.46 -2.92
C PHE A 96 0.45 31.53 -1.50
N ILE A 97 0.79 32.73 -0.99
CA ILE A 97 1.20 32.91 0.42
C ILE A 97 0.07 32.47 1.36
N TYR A 98 -1.19 32.78 1.04
CA TYR A 98 -2.36 32.33 1.80
C TYR A 98 -2.52 30.80 1.78
N TYR A 99 -2.27 30.14 0.63
CA TYR A 99 -2.26 28.68 0.50
C TYR A 99 -1.17 28.03 1.36
N LEU A 100 0.06 28.56 1.33
CA LEU A 100 1.15 28.05 2.17
C LEU A 100 0.83 28.17 3.67
N THR A 101 0.21 29.28 4.10
CA THR A 101 -0.22 29.45 5.50
C THR A 101 -1.43 28.59 5.90
N ALA A 102 -2.25 28.14 4.95
CA ALA A 102 -3.43 27.31 5.20
C ALA A 102 -3.15 25.80 5.11
N ALA A 103 -2.06 25.40 4.44
CA ALA A 103 -1.59 24.01 4.34
C ALA A 103 -0.54 23.66 5.41
N GLU A 104 -0.55 24.33 6.56
CA GLU A 104 0.38 24.17 7.70
C GLU A 104 1.89 24.31 7.40
N PHE A 105 2.28 24.84 6.24
CA PHE A 105 3.69 25.14 5.99
C PHE A 105 4.12 26.38 6.79
N ALA A 106 4.86 26.16 7.87
CA ALA A 106 5.45 27.21 8.68
C ALA A 106 6.50 27.99 7.87
N LEU A 107 6.09 29.11 7.26
CA LEU A 107 7.00 30.11 6.71
C LEU A 107 7.67 30.86 7.88
N ILE A 108 8.63 30.22 8.55
CA ILE A 108 9.57 30.91 9.45
C ILE A 108 10.61 31.59 8.55
N PRO A 109 10.77 32.92 8.60
CA PRO A 109 11.77 33.61 7.78
C PRO A 109 13.19 33.23 8.26
N GLY A 110 13.79 32.22 7.63
CA GLY A 110 15.13 31.71 7.96
C GLY A 110 15.62 30.62 7.00
N ASP A 111 14.73 29.71 6.58
CA ASP A 111 15.09 28.53 5.77
C ASP A 111 14.37 28.54 4.41
N ILE A 112 14.75 29.48 3.52
CA ILE A 112 14.48 29.26 2.09
C ILE A 112 15.58 28.32 1.59
N ASP A 113 15.34 27.03 1.74
CA ASP A 113 16.16 26.00 1.12
C ASP A 113 15.91 26.00 -0.40
N PHE A 114 16.97 25.99 -1.20
CA PHE A 114 16.90 25.88 -2.67
C PHE A 114 17.14 24.43 -3.12
N ASP A 115 16.90 23.47 -2.25
CA ASP A 115 16.90 22.06 -2.60
C ASP A 115 15.82 21.76 -3.66
N PHE A 116 16.25 21.28 -4.82
CA PHE A 116 15.41 20.93 -5.96
C PHE A 116 14.81 19.53 -5.84
N ASP A 117 15.32 18.72 -4.92
CA ASP A 117 14.78 17.41 -4.57
C ASP A 117 13.60 17.55 -3.57
N ASN A 118 13.43 18.75 -2.99
CA ASN A 118 12.26 19.09 -2.20
C ASN A 118 11.03 19.32 -3.11
N PRO A 119 9.96 18.50 -2.99
CA PRO A 119 8.79 18.59 -3.85
C PRO A 119 8.08 19.96 -3.80
N ALA A 120 8.13 20.66 -2.66
CA ALA A 120 7.49 21.97 -2.51
C ALA A 120 8.20 23.07 -3.31
N ASN A 121 9.54 23.05 -3.34
CA ASN A 121 10.36 24.00 -4.09
C ASN A 121 10.25 23.78 -5.60
N LEU A 122 10.27 22.52 -6.03
CA LEU A 122 10.10 22.16 -7.44
C LEU A 122 8.71 22.60 -7.94
N ASN A 123 7.67 22.38 -7.15
CA ASN A 123 6.31 22.85 -7.44
C ASN A 123 6.24 24.40 -7.57
N PHE A 124 6.97 25.15 -6.73
CA PHE A 124 7.07 26.61 -6.83
C PHE A 124 7.70 27.08 -8.15
N ILE A 125 8.79 26.43 -8.57
CA ILE A 125 9.51 26.81 -9.81
C ILE A 125 8.66 26.48 -11.04
N VAL A 126 8.01 25.31 -11.06
CA VAL A 126 7.12 24.90 -12.15
C VAL A 126 5.91 25.85 -12.24
N PHE A 127 5.31 26.20 -11.10
CA PHE A 127 4.24 27.21 -11.03
C PHE A 127 4.67 28.55 -11.66
N LEU A 128 5.83 29.05 -11.25
CA LEU A 128 6.35 30.33 -11.71
C LEU A 128 6.58 30.30 -13.23
N ILE A 129 7.18 29.23 -13.75
CA ILE A 129 7.45 29.07 -15.18
C ILE A 129 6.14 29.01 -15.97
N CYS A 130 5.19 28.17 -15.58
CA CYS A 130 3.90 28.00 -16.27
C CYS A 130 3.05 29.27 -16.22
N SER A 131 3.01 29.96 -15.08
CA SER A 131 2.26 31.21 -14.92
C SER A 131 2.85 32.31 -15.81
N VAL A 132 4.17 32.47 -15.82
CA VAL A 132 4.86 33.46 -16.66
C VAL A 132 4.68 33.14 -18.16
N THR A 133 4.86 31.89 -18.58
CA THR A 133 4.70 31.50 -20.01
C THR A 133 3.27 31.62 -20.50
N THR A 134 2.28 31.28 -19.68
CA THR A 134 0.85 31.39 -20.04
C THR A 134 0.46 32.86 -20.20
N ASN A 135 0.88 33.72 -19.27
CA ASN A 135 0.64 35.16 -19.37
C ASN A 135 1.32 35.76 -20.61
N ILE A 136 2.59 35.44 -20.87
CA ILE A 136 3.32 35.88 -22.07
C ILE A 136 2.59 35.42 -23.34
N SER A 137 2.13 34.18 -23.40
CA SER A 137 1.42 33.62 -24.55
C SER A 137 0.08 34.33 -24.81
N ALA A 138 -0.69 34.61 -23.76
CA ALA A 138 -1.93 35.37 -23.86
C ALA A 138 -1.68 36.80 -24.40
N TYR A 139 -0.61 37.46 -23.94
CA TYR A 139 -0.21 38.77 -24.46
C TYR A 139 0.22 38.70 -25.93
N LEU A 140 1.01 37.71 -26.32
CA LEU A 140 1.46 37.52 -27.70
C LEU A 140 0.28 37.28 -28.65
N ILE A 141 -0.70 36.46 -28.25
CA ILE A 141 -1.93 36.23 -29.03
C ILE A 141 -2.73 37.53 -29.17
N TYR A 142 -2.94 38.26 -28.07
CA TYR A 142 -3.66 39.54 -28.09
C TYR A 142 -3.01 40.57 -29.03
N PHE A 143 -1.68 40.75 -28.93
CA PHE A 143 -0.96 41.72 -29.77
C PHE A 143 -0.91 41.29 -31.24
N SER A 144 -0.80 39.99 -31.51
CA SER A 144 -0.80 39.45 -32.87
C SER A 144 -2.16 39.67 -33.54
N LEU A 145 -3.26 39.35 -32.85
CA LEU A 145 -4.63 39.57 -33.35
C LEU A 145 -4.93 41.06 -33.61
N LYS A 146 -4.46 41.94 -32.72
CA LYS A 146 -4.62 43.39 -32.87
C LYS A 146 -3.84 43.97 -34.06
N ASN A 147 -2.67 43.42 -34.37
CA ASN A 147 -1.82 43.87 -35.48
C ASN A 147 -2.26 43.30 -36.83
N LEU A 148 -2.89 42.12 -36.85
CA LEU A 148 -3.35 41.43 -38.07
C LEU A 148 -4.49 42.17 -38.79
N HIS A 149 -5.29 43.02 -38.14
CA HIS A 149 -6.38 43.74 -38.82
C HIS A 149 -6.83 45.06 -38.14
N PRO A 150 -6.18 46.20 -38.43
CA PRO A 150 -6.55 47.49 -37.83
C PRO A 150 -7.89 48.08 -38.34
N LYS A 151 -8.57 47.42 -39.29
CA LYS A 151 -9.89 47.80 -39.84
C LYS A 151 -10.95 46.70 -39.75
N LEU A 152 -10.69 45.55 -39.12
CA LEU A 152 -11.78 44.70 -38.65
C LEU A 152 -12.45 45.46 -37.50
N GLU A 153 -13.51 46.20 -37.79
CA GLU A 153 -14.50 46.50 -36.76
C GLU A 153 -15.11 45.17 -36.35
N PHE A 154 -14.48 44.48 -35.41
CA PHE A 154 -15.14 43.43 -34.65
C PHE A 154 -16.40 44.09 -34.08
N GLN A 155 -17.56 43.78 -34.65
CA GLN A 155 -18.82 44.29 -34.13
C GLN A 155 -18.88 43.91 -32.66
N LYS A 156 -18.79 44.91 -31.77
CA LYS A 156 -18.70 44.76 -30.31
C LYS A 156 -19.73 43.77 -29.72
N LYS A 157 -20.84 43.56 -30.41
CA LYS A 157 -21.91 42.61 -30.02
C LYS A 157 -21.53 41.12 -30.14
N LYS A 158 -20.68 40.70 -31.08
CA LYS A 158 -20.32 39.27 -31.21
C LYS A 158 -19.14 38.87 -30.34
N PHE A 159 -18.27 39.82 -29.96
CA PHE A 159 -17.17 39.57 -29.03
C PHE A 159 -17.66 39.20 -27.63
N GLY A 160 -18.76 39.81 -27.16
CA GLY A 160 -19.42 39.40 -25.92
C GLY A 160 -19.87 37.93 -25.98
N VAL A 161 -20.42 37.49 -27.11
CA VAL A 161 -20.85 36.10 -27.30
C VAL A 161 -19.66 35.15 -27.29
N TYR A 162 -18.58 35.43 -28.03
CA TYR A 162 -17.38 34.60 -28.01
C TYR A 162 -16.73 34.56 -26.62
N ALA A 163 -16.56 35.71 -25.96
CA ALA A 163 -16.02 35.77 -24.60
C ALA A 163 -16.92 35.00 -23.61
N SER A 164 -18.24 35.17 -23.68
CA SER A 164 -19.18 34.43 -22.83
C SER A 164 -19.16 32.93 -23.10
N VAL A 165 -19.04 32.49 -24.35
CA VAL A 165 -18.93 31.06 -24.71
C VAL A 165 -17.61 30.47 -24.24
N THR A 166 -16.48 31.17 -24.41
CA THR A 166 -15.18 30.72 -23.91
C THR A 166 -15.14 30.71 -22.37
N THR A 167 -15.73 31.72 -21.72
CA THR A 167 -15.87 31.75 -20.25
C THR A 167 -16.78 30.63 -19.75
N LEU A 168 -17.89 30.34 -20.44
CA LEU A 168 -18.80 29.25 -20.08
C LEU A 168 -18.14 27.88 -20.27
N LEU A 169 -17.47 27.65 -21.40
CA LEU A 169 -16.69 26.42 -21.63
C LEU A 169 -15.59 26.25 -20.58
N PHE A 170 -14.93 27.35 -20.20
CA PHE A 170 -13.95 27.34 -19.12
C PHE A 170 -14.58 27.00 -17.77
N ILE A 171 -15.73 27.61 -17.40
CA ILE A 171 -16.45 27.26 -16.17
C ILE A 171 -16.86 25.79 -16.18
N ILE A 172 -17.35 25.26 -17.30
CA ILE A 172 -17.74 23.85 -17.43
C ILE A 172 -16.51 22.94 -17.26
N LEU A 173 -15.37 23.26 -17.89
CA LEU A 173 -14.12 22.52 -17.73
C LEU A 173 -13.56 22.62 -16.32
N SER A 174 -13.62 23.79 -15.67
CA SER A 174 -13.17 23.99 -14.29
C SER A 174 -14.06 23.26 -13.29
N VAL A 175 -15.38 23.29 -13.45
CA VAL A 175 -16.32 22.51 -12.63
C VAL A 175 -16.13 21.02 -12.88
N GLY A 176 -15.89 20.60 -14.13
CA GLY A 176 -15.55 19.22 -14.46
C GLY A 176 -14.22 18.76 -13.86
N LEU A 177 -13.21 19.64 -13.78
CA LEU A 177 -11.93 19.36 -13.13
C LEU A 177 -12.01 19.36 -11.60
N ILE A 178 -12.84 20.23 -11.00
CA ILE A 178 -13.13 20.21 -9.54
C ILE A 178 -13.88 18.94 -9.19
N TYR A 179 -14.92 18.59 -9.96
CA TYR A 179 -15.67 17.36 -9.76
C TYR A 179 -14.78 16.14 -10.00
N ALA A 180 -13.88 16.18 -10.98
CA ALA A 180 -12.87 15.13 -11.15
C ALA A 180 -11.89 15.10 -9.95
N TYR A 181 -11.45 16.24 -9.42
CA TYR A 181 -10.56 16.28 -8.26
C TYR A 181 -11.19 15.66 -6.99
N ASP A 182 -12.42 16.07 -6.67
CA ASP A 182 -13.16 15.55 -5.50
C ASP A 182 -13.57 14.08 -5.66
N ASN A 183 -13.63 13.53 -6.88
CA ASN A 183 -13.99 12.13 -7.11
C ASN A 183 -12.79 11.23 -7.48
N PHE A 184 -11.62 11.79 -7.80
CA PHE A 184 -10.44 11.00 -8.20
C PHE A 184 -9.23 11.18 -7.27
N PHE A 185 -9.18 12.20 -6.38
CA PHE A 185 -7.94 12.54 -5.65
C PHE A 185 -8.11 12.92 -4.16
N THR A 186 -9.31 12.87 -3.58
CA THR A 186 -9.46 12.82 -2.13
C THR A 186 -9.27 11.38 -1.69
N PHE A 187 -8.19 11.10 -0.96
CA PHE A 187 -8.10 9.86 -0.21
C PHE A 187 -9.25 9.85 0.80
N PRO A 188 -9.91 8.71 1.00
CA PRO A 188 -10.96 8.61 2.01
C PRO A 188 -10.36 8.96 3.38
N ASP A 189 -11.03 9.82 4.13
CA ASP A 189 -10.77 9.90 5.57
C ASP A 189 -11.11 8.54 6.18
N PRO A 190 -10.39 8.10 7.24
CA PRO A 190 -10.73 6.85 7.91
C PRO A 190 -12.17 6.91 8.39
N THR A 191 -13.00 5.99 7.89
CA THR A 191 -14.41 5.91 8.25
C THR A 191 -14.59 5.14 9.55
N ILE A 192 -13.68 4.22 9.87
CA ILE A 192 -13.77 3.30 11.01
C ILE A 192 -13.71 3.98 12.37
N ILE A 193 -13.10 5.17 12.45
CA ILE A 193 -13.11 6.00 13.66
C ILE A 193 -14.51 6.47 14.03
N ASN A 194 -15.49 6.38 13.11
CA ASN A 194 -16.89 6.67 13.34
C ASN A 194 -17.72 5.42 13.68
N GLY A 195 -17.07 4.28 13.93
CA GLY A 195 -17.69 3.02 14.31
C GLY A 195 -18.28 2.24 13.14
N THR A 196 -18.45 0.94 13.34
CA THR A 196 -19.13 0.04 12.40
C THR A 196 -20.65 -0.01 12.61
N GLY A 197 -21.14 0.62 13.69
CA GLY A 197 -22.50 0.45 14.20
C GLY A 197 -22.68 -0.80 15.08
N PHE A 198 -21.58 -1.49 15.40
CA PHE A 198 -21.55 -2.68 16.23
C PHE A 198 -20.50 -2.55 17.33
N ASN A 199 -20.70 -3.28 18.43
CA ASN A 199 -19.65 -3.51 19.39
C ASN A 199 -18.79 -4.66 18.87
N ASP A 200 -17.59 -4.37 18.36
CA ASP A 200 -16.69 -5.37 17.76
C ASP A 200 -15.40 -5.52 18.55
N GLY A 201 -14.91 -6.75 18.66
CA GLY A 201 -13.65 -7.08 19.33
C GLY A 201 -13.85 -7.90 20.61
N PRO A 202 -12.90 -7.86 21.55
CA PRO A 202 -11.62 -7.15 21.47
C PRO A 202 -10.60 -7.89 20.60
N TRP A 203 -9.54 -7.18 20.21
CA TRP A 203 -8.32 -7.77 19.64
C TRP A 203 -7.07 -7.22 20.32
N LEU A 204 -6.04 -8.05 20.37
CA LEU A 204 -4.78 -7.76 21.03
C LEU A 204 -3.66 -7.50 20.01
N THR A 205 -2.89 -6.45 20.24
CA THR A 205 -1.70 -6.10 19.44
C THR A 205 -0.55 -5.64 20.34
N TRP A 206 0.66 -5.62 19.79
CA TRP A 206 1.81 -4.95 20.37
C TRP A 206 2.12 -3.65 19.63
N GLU A 207 2.23 -2.58 20.40
CA GLU A 207 2.73 -1.27 19.93
C GLU A 207 4.15 -0.98 20.43
N ASP A 208 4.71 -1.88 21.24
CA ASP A 208 5.97 -1.70 21.98
C ASP A 208 6.48 -3.06 22.46
N ASP A 209 7.49 -3.06 23.33
CA ASP A 209 8.07 -4.29 23.88
C ASP A 209 6.99 -5.24 24.47
N PRO A 210 6.79 -6.44 23.87
CA PRO A 210 5.74 -7.38 24.26
C PRO A 210 5.96 -7.99 25.65
N LYS A 211 7.14 -7.82 26.25
CA LYS A 211 7.42 -8.26 27.63
C LYS A 211 6.73 -7.37 28.67
N THR A 212 6.42 -6.12 28.32
CA THR A 212 5.97 -5.12 29.31
C THR A 212 4.75 -4.32 28.86
N THR A 213 4.23 -4.60 27.66
CA THR A 213 3.10 -3.89 27.09
C THR A 213 2.11 -4.83 26.39
N MET A 214 0.87 -4.38 26.30
CA MET A 214 -0.20 -5.00 25.52
C MET A 214 -1.19 -3.92 25.12
N THR A 215 -1.60 -3.86 23.86
CA THR A 215 -2.69 -3.01 23.42
C THR A 215 -3.95 -3.83 23.23
N ILE A 216 -5.01 -3.41 23.90
CA ILE A 216 -6.35 -3.99 23.78
C ILE A 216 -7.20 -3.01 22.97
N SER A 217 -7.71 -3.45 21.82
CA SER A 217 -8.49 -2.61 20.93
C SER A 217 -9.90 -3.15 20.74
N TRP A 218 -10.88 -2.27 20.59
CA TRP A 218 -12.27 -2.63 20.31
C TRP A 218 -13.02 -1.47 19.64
N LEU A 219 -14.16 -1.79 19.04
CA LEU A 219 -15.12 -0.83 18.50
C LEU A 219 -16.40 -0.85 19.32
N THR A 220 -17.07 0.30 19.42
CA THR A 220 -18.39 0.45 20.02
C THR A 220 -19.42 0.93 18.98
N ALA A 221 -20.68 0.58 19.19
CA ALA A 221 -21.78 0.95 18.31
C ALA A 221 -22.15 2.45 18.41
N GLU A 222 -21.81 3.10 19.52
CA GLU A 222 -22.07 4.51 19.84
C GLU A 222 -20.85 5.07 20.59
N GLU A 223 -20.52 6.35 20.40
CA GLU A 223 -19.37 6.99 21.08
C GLU A 223 -19.44 6.81 22.60
N ASN A 224 -18.35 6.32 23.20
CA ASN A 224 -18.22 6.25 24.64
C ASN A 224 -16.76 6.35 25.11
N VAL A 225 -16.58 6.30 26.43
CA VAL A 225 -15.26 6.42 27.07
C VAL A 225 -14.60 5.04 27.24
N SER A 226 -13.28 4.98 27.10
CA SER A 226 -12.54 3.72 27.18
C SER A 226 -12.32 3.26 28.63
N TYR A 227 -12.75 2.04 28.98
CA TYR A 227 -12.42 1.40 30.25
C TYR A 227 -11.97 -0.05 30.06
N VAL A 228 -10.84 -0.40 30.69
CA VAL A 228 -10.41 -1.80 30.81
C VAL A 228 -10.06 -2.09 32.26
N TYR A 229 -10.71 -3.07 32.86
CA TYR A 229 -10.32 -3.64 34.15
C TYR A 229 -9.35 -4.79 33.89
N TYR A 230 -8.23 -4.84 34.58
CA TYR A 230 -7.24 -5.91 34.40
C TYR A 230 -6.49 -6.23 35.69
N GLY A 231 -5.83 -7.39 35.72
CA GLY A 231 -5.03 -7.84 36.86
C GLY A 231 -4.50 -9.26 36.68
N GLU A 232 -3.60 -9.68 37.57
CA GLU A 232 -2.97 -11.02 37.54
C GLU A 232 -3.86 -12.11 38.16
N ASP A 233 -4.96 -11.72 38.83
CA ASP A 233 -5.94 -12.64 39.43
C ASP A 233 -7.30 -12.49 38.74
N ALA A 234 -7.76 -13.56 38.09
CA ALA A 234 -9.08 -13.64 37.44
C ALA A 234 -10.25 -13.27 38.37
N GLY A 235 -10.11 -13.47 39.68
CA GLY A 235 -11.12 -13.12 40.69
C GLY A 235 -11.04 -11.68 41.19
N ASN A 236 -9.96 -10.94 40.88
CA ASN A 236 -9.70 -9.61 41.38
C ASN A 236 -8.90 -8.76 40.38
N LEU A 237 -9.62 -8.09 39.46
CA LEU A 237 -9.06 -7.11 38.53
C LEU A 237 -8.88 -5.77 39.26
N ASP A 238 -7.69 -5.56 39.84
CA ASP A 238 -7.39 -4.42 40.71
C ASP A 238 -6.77 -3.21 39.99
N GLN A 239 -6.51 -3.34 38.69
CA GLN A 239 -6.00 -2.27 37.83
C GLN A 239 -7.06 -1.82 36.83
N ILE A 240 -7.00 -0.53 36.47
CA ILE A 240 -7.94 0.09 35.55
C ILE A 240 -7.16 0.95 34.57
N TYR A 241 -7.36 0.71 33.28
CA TYR A 241 -7.08 1.67 32.22
C TYR A 241 -8.34 2.50 31.98
N SER A 242 -8.20 3.81 31.82
CA SER A 242 -9.30 4.71 31.50
C SER A 242 -8.86 5.84 30.59
N ASP A 243 -9.62 6.09 29.53
CA ASP A 243 -9.57 7.31 28.73
C ASP A 243 -10.96 7.94 28.69
N ASN A 244 -11.06 9.26 28.86
CA ASN A 244 -12.34 9.98 28.93
C ASN A 244 -12.74 10.63 27.60
N GLU A 245 -11.98 10.39 26.51
CA GLU A 245 -12.41 10.76 25.17
C GLU A 245 -13.58 9.87 24.72
N GLU A 246 -14.63 10.48 24.17
CA GLU A 246 -15.76 9.77 23.59
C GLU A 246 -15.38 9.34 22.17
N LEU A 247 -15.20 8.03 21.96
CA LEU A 247 -14.68 7.42 20.73
C LEU A 247 -15.56 6.24 20.31
N TYR A 248 -15.52 5.87 19.03
CA TYR A 248 -16.03 4.58 18.57
C TYR A 248 -14.93 3.51 18.54
N LEU A 249 -13.73 3.87 18.09
CA LEU A 249 -12.56 3.00 18.06
C LEU A 249 -11.69 3.30 19.27
N HIS A 250 -11.43 2.28 20.08
CA HIS A 250 -10.71 2.39 21.34
C HIS A 250 -9.41 1.62 21.28
N HIS A 251 -8.33 2.22 21.79
CA HIS A 251 -7.05 1.56 22.00
C HIS A 251 -6.59 1.77 23.44
N ALA A 252 -6.49 0.68 24.21
CA ALA A 252 -5.97 0.69 25.57
C ALA A 252 -4.57 0.07 25.61
N LYS A 253 -3.54 0.91 25.46
CA LYS A 253 -2.13 0.50 25.63
C LYS A 253 -1.79 0.36 27.11
N LEU A 254 -1.77 -0.88 27.60
CA LEU A 254 -1.29 -1.24 28.93
C LEU A 254 0.24 -1.23 28.94
N THR A 255 0.84 -0.69 30.01
CA THR A 255 2.30 -0.54 30.13
C THR A 255 2.76 -0.90 31.54
N GLY A 256 4.05 -1.21 31.69
CA GLY A 256 4.62 -1.58 32.98
C GLY A 256 4.18 -2.94 33.47
N LEU A 257 3.73 -3.81 32.55
CA LEU A 257 3.35 -5.19 32.85
C LEU A 257 4.57 -6.02 33.23
N THR A 258 4.37 -7.02 34.08
CA THR A 258 5.42 -7.98 34.44
C THR A 258 5.62 -8.96 33.27
N PRO A 259 6.87 -9.23 32.82
CA PRO A 259 7.15 -10.27 31.82
C PRO A 259 6.72 -11.67 32.27
N ASP A 260 6.43 -12.56 31.32
CA ASP A 260 6.03 -13.96 31.56
C ASP A 260 4.84 -14.08 32.55
N THR A 261 3.86 -13.18 32.44
CA THR A 261 2.75 -13.10 33.38
C THR A 261 1.41 -13.10 32.64
N GLU A 262 0.50 -13.97 33.11
CA GLU A 262 -0.89 -14.00 32.64
C GLU A 262 -1.66 -12.84 33.30
N TYR A 263 -2.29 -12.02 32.46
CA TYR A 263 -3.20 -10.97 32.87
C TYR A 263 -4.60 -11.31 32.39
N PHE A 264 -5.57 -11.16 33.29
CA PHE A 264 -6.99 -11.21 32.98
C PHE A 264 -7.49 -9.81 32.74
N TYR A 265 -8.43 -9.64 31.82
CA TYR A 265 -9.03 -8.34 31.55
C TYR A 265 -10.52 -8.43 31.19
N LYS A 266 -11.22 -7.32 31.43
CA LYS A 266 -12.63 -7.14 31.11
C LYS A 266 -12.89 -5.74 30.59
N ILE A 267 -13.62 -5.68 29.49
CA ILE A 267 -14.16 -4.45 28.92
C ILE A 267 -15.66 -4.43 29.25
N PRO A 268 -16.23 -3.32 29.75
CA PRO A 268 -17.65 -3.25 30.13
C PRO A 268 -18.57 -3.11 28.90
N GLU A 269 -18.30 -3.84 27.83
CA GLU A 269 -19.06 -3.84 26.58
C GLU A 269 -19.69 -5.21 26.30
N GLU A 270 -20.83 -5.20 25.62
CA GLU A 270 -21.48 -6.40 25.08
C GLU A 270 -21.09 -6.54 23.60
N PHE A 271 -20.10 -7.39 23.30
CA PHE A 271 -19.61 -7.60 21.95
C PHE A 271 -20.58 -8.39 21.07
N SER A 272 -20.56 -8.12 19.77
CA SER A 272 -21.35 -8.81 18.75
C SER A 272 -20.86 -10.24 18.52
N GLN A 273 -19.59 -10.50 18.82
CA GLN A 273 -18.96 -11.81 18.70
C GLN A 273 -19.36 -12.74 19.84
N ASP A 274 -19.61 -14.01 19.50
CA ASP A 274 -19.87 -15.07 20.47
C ASP A 274 -18.55 -15.55 21.09
N HIS A 275 -18.14 -14.87 22.16
CA HIS A 275 -16.97 -15.24 22.96
C HIS A 275 -17.33 -16.31 24.00
N GLU A 276 -16.41 -17.24 24.27
CA GLU A 276 -16.61 -18.26 25.31
C GLU A 276 -16.73 -17.66 26.73
N SER A 277 -16.16 -16.47 26.92
CA SER A 277 -16.12 -15.76 28.19
C SER A 277 -16.14 -14.24 27.96
N THR A 278 -16.61 -13.49 28.97
CA THR A 278 -16.48 -12.01 29.03
C THR A 278 -15.30 -11.56 29.90
N LEU A 279 -14.60 -12.53 30.50
CA LEU A 279 -13.30 -12.36 31.13
C LEU A 279 -12.28 -12.97 30.18
N PHE A 280 -11.47 -12.13 29.57
CA PHE A 280 -10.42 -12.50 28.63
C PHE A 280 -9.08 -12.57 29.35
N ASN A 281 -8.06 -13.09 28.70
CA ASN A 281 -6.70 -13.11 29.22
C ASN A 281 -5.65 -12.93 28.11
N PHE A 282 -4.44 -12.58 28.50
CA PHE A 282 -3.26 -12.64 27.65
C PHE A 282 -2.03 -12.91 28.51
N THR A 283 -0.95 -13.39 27.90
CA THR A 283 0.34 -13.57 28.59
C THR A 283 1.38 -12.65 27.97
N THR A 284 2.08 -11.87 28.79
CA THR A 284 3.21 -11.05 28.33
C THR A 284 4.38 -11.91 27.89
N ALA A 285 5.17 -11.41 26.93
CA ALA A 285 6.33 -12.15 26.47
C ALA A 285 7.32 -12.38 27.63
N PRO A 286 8.00 -13.53 27.66
CA PRO A 286 8.97 -13.84 28.68
C PRO A 286 10.29 -13.07 28.49
N SER A 287 10.98 -12.82 29.59
CA SER A 287 12.36 -12.28 29.58
C SER A 287 13.44 -13.37 29.65
N THR A 288 13.05 -14.63 29.81
CA THR A 288 13.95 -15.79 29.83
C THR A 288 13.62 -16.76 28.69
N PRO A 289 14.62 -17.39 28.07
CA PRO A 289 14.38 -18.34 26.99
C PRO A 289 13.44 -19.48 27.42
N ARG A 290 12.48 -19.79 26.55
CA ARG A 290 11.58 -20.95 26.63
C ARG A 290 11.14 -21.34 25.21
N ASP A 291 10.56 -22.52 25.09
CA ASP A 291 9.86 -22.89 23.86
C ASP A 291 8.75 -21.87 23.60
N PHE A 292 8.60 -21.42 22.37
CA PHE A 292 7.50 -20.56 21.97
C PHE A 292 7.00 -20.93 20.58
N ARG A 293 5.72 -20.63 20.34
CA ARG A 293 5.00 -20.99 19.12
C ARG A 293 4.20 -19.84 18.59
N PHE A 294 4.22 -19.66 17.28
CA PHE A 294 3.37 -18.69 16.60
C PHE A 294 2.75 -19.30 15.36
N ALA A 295 1.65 -18.70 14.92
CA ALA A 295 0.96 -19.11 13.70
C ALA A 295 1.06 -18.03 12.62
N VAL A 296 0.92 -18.43 11.35
CA VAL A 296 0.89 -17.50 10.20
C VAL A 296 -0.23 -17.89 9.25
N PHE A 297 -1.04 -16.92 8.84
CA PHE A 297 -2.12 -17.10 7.85
C PHE A 297 -2.50 -15.73 7.24
N GLY A 298 -3.20 -15.67 6.11
CA GLY A 298 -3.66 -14.40 5.53
C GLY A 298 -4.96 -14.54 4.77
N ASP A 299 -5.45 -13.43 4.24
CA ASP A 299 -6.52 -13.41 3.24
C ASP A 299 -7.81 -14.04 3.78
N VAL A 300 -8.36 -13.41 4.81
CA VAL A 300 -9.63 -13.82 5.41
C VAL A 300 -10.81 -13.23 4.62
N GLN A 301 -10.69 -11.99 4.11
CA GLN A 301 -11.59 -11.30 3.17
C GLN A 301 -13.07 -11.72 3.23
N PRO A 302 -13.77 -11.58 4.38
CA PRO A 302 -15.15 -11.99 4.45
C PRO A 302 -16.06 -10.97 3.76
N THR A 303 -16.74 -11.42 2.71
CA THR A 303 -17.74 -10.61 1.96
C THR A 303 -19.17 -10.77 2.47
N ASP A 304 -19.42 -11.84 3.23
CA ASP A 304 -20.71 -12.10 3.88
C ASP A 304 -20.53 -12.99 5.13
N LEU A 305 -21.63 -13.26 5.83
CA LEU A 305 -21.64 -14.13 7.01
C LEU A 305 -21.17 -15.56 6.72
N ALA A 306 -21.39 -16.11 5.52
CA ALA A 306 -20.94 -17.45 5.17
C ALA A 306 -19.41 -17.51 4.98
N TYR A 307 -18.79 -16.44 4.47
CA TYR A 307 -17.32 -16.32 4.50
C TYR A 307 -16.82 -16.13 5.92
N SER A 308 -17.46 -15.28 6.73
CA SER A 308 -17.10 -15.13 8.15
C SER A 308 -17.15 -16.49 8.89
N GLU A 309 -18.21 -17.30 8.71
CA GLU A 309 -18.34 -18.66 9.25
C GLU A 309 -17.27 -19.65 8.73
N ARG A 310 -16.75 -19.44 7.52
CA ARG A 310 -15.64 -20.23 6.99
C ARG A 310 -14.32 -19.84 7.66
N ASN A 311 -14.05 -18.54 7.77
CA ASN A 311 -12.85 -17.99 8.43
C ASN A 311 -12.76 -18.47 9.87
N GLN A 312 -13.92 -18.57 10.54
CA GLN A 312 -14.06 -19.15 11.87
C GLN A 312 -13.46 -20.56 11.99
N LYS A 313 -13.49 -21.40 10.94
CA LYS A 313 -12.87 -22.73 11.01
C LYS A 313 -11.35 -22.68 11.11
N VAL A 314 -10.71 -21.70 10.45
CA VAL A 314 -9.27 -21.47 10.57
C VAL A 314 -8.97 -20.89 11.96
N ALA A 315 -9.78 -19.93 12.41
CA ALA A 315 -9.67 -19.36 13.75
C ALA A 315 -9.78 -20.41 14.88
N ASP A 316 -10.70 -21.38 14.75
CA ASP A 316 -10.86 -22.49 15.70
C ASP A 316 -9.58 -23.37 15.74
N GLY A 317 -8.93 -23.57 14.59
CA GLY A 317 -7.63 -24.24 14.51
C GLY A 317 -6.54 -23.50 15.28
N LEU A 318 -6.53 -22.17 15.18
CA LEU A 318 -5.58 -21.30 15.88
C LEU A 318 -5.78 -21.36 17.40
N ILE A 319 -7.02 -21.32 17.89
CA ILE A 319 -7.35 -21.43 19.32
C ILE A 319 -6.81 -22.75 19.89
N ASN A 320 -7.01 -23.86 19.17
CA ASN A 320 -6.57 -25.19 19.62
C ASN A 320 -5.05 -25.38 19.59
N GLY A 321 -4.31 -24.55 18.84
CA GLY A 321 -2.85 -24.64 18.74
C GLY A 321 -2.10 -24.08 19.96
N SER A 322 -2.75 -23.24 20.77
CA SER A 322 -2.15 -22.53 21.92
C SER A 322 -0.87 -21.75 21.54
N PHE A 323 -1.03 -20.82 20.61
CA PHE A 323 0.05 -19.95 20.13
C PHE A 323 0.30 -18.77 21.08
N ASP A 324 1.56 -18.35 21.18
CA ASP A 324 1.96 -17.15 21.91
C ASP A 324 1.50 -15.87 21.19
N PHE A 325 1.48 -15.90 19.86
CA PHE A 325 0.94 -14.84 19.00
C PHE A 325 0.68 -15.38 17.58
N ILE A 326 0.04 -14.55 16.76
CA ILE A 326 -0.29 -14.86 15.38
C ILE A 326 0.19 -13.74 14.45
N LEU A 327 0.76 -14.12 13.32
CA LEU A 327 1.03 -13.23 12.19
C LEU A 327 -0.10 -13.35 11.17
N ASN A 328 -0.60 -12.22 10.69
CA ASN A 328 -1.53 -12.19 9.56
C ASN A 328 -0.85 -11.57 8.32
N THR A 329 -0.91 -12.23 7.17
CA THR A 329 -0.26 -11.75 5.93
C THR A 329 -1.14 -10.81 5.09
N GLY A 330 -2.10 -10.11 5.70
CA GLY A 330 -2.92 -9.06 5.08
C GLY A 330 -4.19 -9.57 4.40
N ASP A 331 -4.92 -8.63 3.80
CA ASP A 331 -6.27 -8.82 3.26
C ASP A 331 -7.25 -9.31 4.33
N LEU A 332 -7.42 -8.45 5.33
CA LEU A 332 -8.32 -8.66 6.46
C LEU A 332 -9.76 -8.31 6.08
N ALA A 333 -9.99 -7.16 5.47
CA ALA A 333 -11.27 -6.79 4.86
C ALA A 333 -11.30 -7.19 3.38
N ASP A 334 -12.49 -7.32 2.77
CA ASP A 334 -12.62 -7.43 1.30
C ASP A 334 -12.63 -6.04 0.64
N ASP A 335 -13.26 -5.04 1.25
CA ASP A 335 -13.01 -3.63 0.95
C ASP A 335 -12.61 -2.89 2.23
N GLY A 336 -11.36 -2.42 2.28
CA GLY A 336 -10.81 -1.67 3.41
C GLY A 336 -11.58 -0.39 3.74
N GLN A 337 -12.44 0.12 2.84
CA GLN A 337 -13.32 1.26 3.11
C GLN A 337 -14.72 0.84 3.59
N ASP A 338 -15.12 -0.41 3.42
CA ASP A 338 -16.43 -0.91 3.83
C ASP A 338 -16.42 -1.35 5.30
N LEU A 339 -17.12 -0.58 6.14
CA LEU A 339 -17.25 -0.85 7.57
C LEU A 339 -17.93 -2.19 7.87
N ASN A 340 -18.79 -2.68 6.97
CA ASN A 340 -19.42 -3.98 7.13
C ASN A 340 -18.40 -5.11 6.97
N ASP A 341 -17.41 -4.97 6.08
CA ASP A 341 -16.37 -5.98 5.88
C ASP A 341 -15.44 -6.05 7.10
N TRP A 342 -15.11 -4.90 7.70
CA TRP A 342 -14.41 -4.85 8.99
C TRP A 342 -15.21 -5.53 10.10
N HIS A 343 -16.53 -5.30 10.17
CA HIS A 343 -17.41 -5.99 11.13
C HIS A 343 -17.42 -7.52 10.91
N LEU A 344 -17.56 -7.97 9.66
CA LEU A 344 -17.53 -9.39 9.29
C LEU A 344 -16.19 -10.05 9.59
N MET A 345 -15.08 -9.32 9.40
CA MET A 345 -13.74 -9.73 9.78
C MET A 345 -13.68 -9.94 11.30
N MET A 346 -14.08 -8.94 12.09
CA MET A 346 -14.09 -9.06 13.56
C MET A 346 -15.00 -10.19 14.05
N LEU A 347 -16.14 -10.45 13.40
CA LEU A 347 -17.01 -11.60 13.68
C LEU A 347 -16.31 -12.96 13.57
N SER A 348 -15.33 -13.07 12.68
CA SER A 348 -14.57 -14.31 12.50
C SER A 348 -13.30 -14.38 13.34
N PHE A 349 -12.69 -13.22 13.61
CA PHE A 349 -11.30 -13.10 14.04
C PHE A 349 -11.16 -12.80 15.53
N ALA A 350 -12.08 -12.00 16.09
CA ALA A 350 -11.95 -11.51 17.47
C ALA A 350 -12.03 -12.63 18.52
N ARG A 351 -12.64 -13.79 18.20
CA ARG A 351 -12.68 -14.93 19.13
C ARG A 351 -11.28 -15.44 19.47
N THR A 352 -10.37 -15.43 18.50
CA THR A 352 -8.95 -15.77 18.72
C THR A 352 -8.19 -14.55 19.21
N ALA A 353 -8.40 -13.40 18.57
CA ALA A 353 -7.64 -12.18 18.83
C ALA A 353 -7.89 -11.58 20.22
N ALA A 354 -8.99 -11.93 20.89
CA ALA A 354 -9.28 -11.50 22.26
C ALA A 354 -8.31 -12.10 23.30
N ASN A 355 -7.65 -13.21 22.99
CA ASN A 355 -6.72 -13.85 23.94
C ASN A 355 -5.32 -14.10 23.38
N THR A 356 -5.13 -14.02 22.06
CA THR A 356 -3.85 -14.21 21.41
C THR A 356 -3.48 -12.95 20.62
N PRO A 357 -2.34 -12.30 20.92
CA PRO A 357 -1.87 -11.13 20.18
C PRO A 357 -1.67 -11.41 18.70
N ILE A 358 -1.98 -10.42 17.88
CA ILE A 358 -1.89 -10.51 16.43
C ILE A 358 -1.06 -9.35 15.90
N GLN A 359 -0.20 -9.65 14.93
CA GLN A 359 0.55 -8.67 14.14
C GLN A 359 0.25 -8.92 12.67
N ALA A 360 -0.38 -7.96 12.01
CA ALA A 360 -0.88 -8.09 10.64
C ALA A 360 -0.08 -7.23 9.67
N SER A 361 0.12 -7.72 8.45
CA SER A 361 0.52 -6.89 7.32
C SER A 361 -0.70 -6.24 6.66
N ILE A 362 -0.46 -5.18 5.91
CA ILE A 362 -1.46 -4.57 5.04
C ILE A 362 -1.54 -5.34 3.71
N GLY A 363 -2.76 -5.61 3.22
CA GLY A 363 -3.03 -6.19 1.91
C GLY A 363 -3.63 -5.21 0.89
N ASN A 364 -3.85 -5.64 -0.36
CA ASN A 364 -4.43 -4.78 -1.40
C ASN A 364 -5.92 -4.51 -1.19
N HIS A 365 -6.64 -5.41 -0.53
CA HIS A 365 -8.03 -5.18 -0.15
C HIS A 365 -8.13 -4.23 1.06
N ASP A 366 -7.13 -4.24 1.95
CA ASP A 366 -7.05 -3.30 3.07
C ASP A 366 -6.65 -1.88 2.63
N TRP A 367 -5.97 -1.76 1.49
CA TRP A 367 -5.37 -0.53 0.99
C TRP A 367 -6.37 0.31 0.16
N ASP A 368 -6.66 1.52 0.64
CA ASP A 368 -7.58 2.47 -0.01
C ASP A 368 -6.91 3.40 -1.05
N GLY A 369 -5.67 3.09 -1.45
CA GLY A 369 -4.88 3.92 -2.35
C GLY A 369 -4.09 5.05 -1.66
N SER A 370 -4.31 5.29 -0.36
CA SER A 370 -3.62 6.33 0.40
C SER A 370 -2.34 5.82 1.07
N LEU A 371 -1.40 6.71 1.37
CA LEU A 371 -0.23 6.37 2.20
C LEU A 371 -0.64 5.99 3.64
N GLY A 372 -1.83 6.42 4.06
CA GLY A 372 -2.37 6.19 5.39
C GLY A 372 -3.05 4.83 5.55
N SER A 373 -3.59 4.29 4.45
CA SER A 373 -4.45 3.10 4.41
C SER A 373 -5.58 3.22 5.43
N SER A 374 -6.48 4.16 5.18
CA SER A 374 -7.19 4.92 6.21
C SER A 374 -7.72 4.07 7.36
N ASN A 375 -8.58 3.09 7.11
CA ASN A 375 -9.14 2.26 8.19
C ASN A 375 -8.12 1.28 8.79
N TRP A 376 -7.34 0.58 7.97
CA TRP A 376 -6.36 -0.41 8.43
C TRP A 376 -5.33 0.22 9.39
N GLY A 377 -4.85 1.42 9.07
CA GLY A 377 -3.89 2.16 9.89
C GLY A 377 -4.43 2.61 11.24
N GLU A 378 -5.75 2.78 11.36
CA GLU A 378 -6.42 3.07 12.63
C GLU A 378 -6.70 1.79 13.41
N VAL A 379 -7.18 0.72 12.76
CA VAL A 379 -7.46 -0.58 13.42
C VAL A 379 -6.21 -1.18 14.08
N PHE A 380 -5.05 -0.97 13.46
CA PHE A 380 -3.78 -1.48 13.94
C PHE A 380 -2.78 -0.35 14.26
N PRO A 381 -2.67 0.06 15.53
CA PRO A 381 -1.81 1.18 15.93
C PRO A 381 -0.32 0.79 16.09
N TYR A 382 0.23 -0.04 15.19
CA TYR A 382 1.61 -0.55 15.28
C TYR A 382 2.68 0.57 15.34
N PRO A 383 3.90 0.29 15.83
CA PRO A 383 4.96 1.28 15.93
C PRO A 383 5.63 1.49 14.57
N TYR A 384 4.89 2.04 13.62
CA TYR A 384 5.36 2.23 12.24
C TYR A 384 6.66 3.02 12.21
N ALA A 385 7.69 2.44 11.58
CA ALA A 385 9.02 3.04 11.50
C ALA A 385 9.02 4.39 10.76
N SER A 386 8.01 4.62 9.92
CA SER A 386 7.74 5.94 9.38
C SER A 386 6.26 6.11 9.00
N PRO A 387 5.42 6.67 9.90
CA PRO A 387 3.99 6.82 9.63
C PRO A 387 3.68 7.70 8.42
N ASP A 388 4.59 8.60 8.03
CA ASP A 388 4.45 9.48 6.86
C ASP A 388 4.88 8.86 5.53
N SER A 389 5.43 7.65 5.55
CA SER A 389 5.94 6.98 4.34
C SER A 389 5.63 5.50 4.28
N GLY A 390 4.64 5.04 5.05
CA GLY A 390 4.02 3.73 4.94
C GLY A 390 3.94 2.97 6.27
N ARG A 391 3.56 1.70 6.16
CA ARG A 391 3.06 0.88 7.25
C ARG A 391 3.95 -0.34 7.48
N PHE A 392 5.22 -0.13 7.73
CA PHE A 392 6.19 -1.19 8.05
C PHE A 392 6.73 -1.00 9.47
N PHE A 393 7.01 -2.12 10.13
CA PHE A 393 7.48 -2.15 11.52
C PHE A 393 8.21 -3.47 11.78
N SER A 394 8.86 -3.57 12.93
CA SER A 394 9.45 -4.80 13.41
C SER A 394 9.23 -4.95 14.91
N PHE A 395 9.38 -6.17 15.40
CA PHE A 395 9.34 -6.47 16.83
C PHE A 395 10.17 -7.71 17.14
N ASP A 396 10.58 -7.82 18.39
CA ASP A 396 11.31 -8.97 18.90
C ASP A 396 10.40 -9.82 19.77
N TYR A 397 10.49 -11.14 19.61
CA TYR A 397 9.92 -12.11 20.55
C TYR A 397 10.97 -13.18 20.86
N LEU A 398 11.49 -13.17 22.08
CA LEU A 398 12.59 -14.05 22.50
C LEU A 398 13.78 -13.99 21.52
N SER A 399 14.21 -15.13 20.98
CA SER A 399 15.35 -15.26 20.08
C SER A 399 15.00 -15.00 18.61
N ALA A 400 13.85 -14.38 18.33
CA ALA A 400 13.40 -14.10 16.97
C ALA A 400 13.05 -12.63 16.77
N HIS A 401 13.44 -12.12 15.61
CA HIS A 401 13.17 -10.79 15.10
C HIS A 401 12.23 -10.87 13.90
N PHE A 402 11.13 -10.12 13.95
CA PHE A 402 10.07 -10.15 12.95
C PHE A 402 10.01 -8.82 12.21
N VAL A 403 9.97 -8.87 10.89
CA VAL A 403 9.96 -7.69 10.02
C VAL A 403 8.71 -7.69 9.15
N MET A 404 7.81 -6.74 9.41
CA MET A 404 6.63 -6.49 8.57
C MET A 404 7.01 -5.54 7.44
N ILE A 405 6.85 -6.00 6.19
CA ILE A 405 7.17 -5.21 5.00
C ILE A 405 5.86 -4.72 4.36
N ASP A 406 5.82 -3.45 4.01
CA ASP A 406 4.71 -2.83 3.27
C ASP A 406 5.10 -2.68 1.80
N ASN A 407 4.52 -3.55 0.97
CA ASN A 407 4.73 -3.58 -0.48
C ASN A 407 3.67 -2.78 -1.28
N PHE A 408 2.89 -1.91 -0.65
CA PHE A 408 1.84 -1.11 -1.33
C PHE A 408 2.16 0.37 -1.49
N GLN A 409 3.11 0.91 -0.73
CA GLN A 409 3.49 2.34 -0.72
C GLN A 409 3.70 2.96 -2.11
N HIS A 410 4.20 2.18 -3.07
CA HIS A 410 4.59 2.69 -4.37
C HIS A 410 4.22 1.71 -5.51
N GLN A 411 2.96 1.25 -5.52
CA GLN A 411 2.43 0.39 -6.57
C GLN A 411 3.26 -0.91 -6.74
N TYR A 412 3.48 -1.63 -5.64
CA TYR A 412 4.13 -2.94 -5.67
C TYR A 412 5.65 -2.88 -5.96
N VAL A 413 6.30 -1.78 -5.59
CA VAL A 413 7.76 -1.57 -5.67
C VAL A 413 8.26 -1.04 -4.33
N MET A 414 9.44 -1.49 -3.90
CA MET A 414 10.03 -1.07 -2.63
C MET A 414 10.60 0.35 -2.70
N THR A 415 10.30 1.16 -1.68
CA THR A 415 10.89 2.49 -1.59
C THR A 415 12.35 2.39 -1.09
N PRO A 416 13.28 3.25 -1.57
CA PRO A 416 14.64 3.27 -1.04
C PRO A 416 14.70 3.51 0.48
N LYS A 417 13.72 4.22 1.04
CA LYS A 417 13.61 4.46 2.47
C LYS A 417 13.31 3.18 3.24
N GLN A 418 12.33 2.39 2.80
CA GLN A 418 12.00 1.12 3.44
C GLN A 418 13.13 0.09 3.26
N MET A 419 13.73 -0.01 2.07
CA MET A 419 14.88 -0.89 1.83
C MET A 419 16.07 -0.60 2.76
N ASN A 420 16.41 0.68 2.94
CA ASN A 420 17.45 1.09 3.88
C ASN A 420 17.07 0.84 5.34
N TRP A 421 15.78 0.99 5.68
CA TRP A 421 15.29 0.68 7.01
C TRP A 421 15.41 -0.83 7.31
N ILE A 422 14.91 -1.71 6.44
CA ILE A 422 15.01 -3.18 6.58
C ILE A 422 16.46 -3.59 6.82
N LYS A 423 17.38 -3.06 6.00
CA LYS A 423 18.82 -3.34 6.13
C LYS A 423 19.37 -2.94 7.50
N ASN A 424 19.05 -1.74 7.97
CA ASN A 424 19.55 -1.25 9.25
C ASN A 424 18.91 -1.99 10.43
N ASP A 425 17.62 -2.32 10.31
CA ASP A 425 16.83 -2.99 11.35
C ASP A 425 17.34 -4.40 11.61
N ILE A 426 17.40 -5.24 10.56
CA ILE A 426 17.93 -6.61 10.68
C ILE A 426 19.41 -6.61 11.08
N THR A 427 20.23 -5.68 10.54
CA THR A 427 21.63 -5.55 10.99
C THR A 427 21.72 -5.19 12.47
N THR A 428 20.81 -4.37 12.98
CA THR A 428 20.76 -4.01 14.41
C THR A 428 20.34 -5.20 15.26
N ALA A 429 19.31 -5.94 14.85
CA ALA A 429 18.89 -7.18 15.51
C ALA A 429 20.05 -8.18 15.60
N ARG A 430 20.75 -8.43 14.48
CA ARG A 430 21.93 -9.31 14.42
C ARG A 430 23.12 -8.83 15.24
N ASN A 431 23.30 -7.52 15.39
CA ASN A 431 24.34 -6.99 16.28
C ASN A 431 24.01 -7.22 17.76
N ASN A 432 22.72 -7.25 18.11
CA ASN A 432 22.27 -7.52 19.48
C ASN A 432 22.30 -9.01 19.80
N ASP A 433 21.87 -9.84 18.84
CA ASP A 433 21.89 -11.30 18.91
C ASP A 433 22.31 -11.89 17.55
N PRO A 434 23.59 -12.30 17.39
CA PRO A 434 24.10 -12.84 16.14
C PRO A 434 23.33 -14.05 15.61
N ASP A 435 22.78 -14.85 16.52
CA ASP A 435 22.16 -16.14 16.22
C ASP A 435 20.61 -16.05 16.19
N CYS A 436 20.02 -14.84 16.22
CA CYS A 436 18.56 -14.70 16.22
C CYS A 436 17.89 -15.30 14.98
N TRP A 437 16.64 -15.72 15.09
CA TRP A 437 15.85 -16.02 13.90
C TRP A 437 15.36 -14.72 13.27
N VAL A 438 15.41 -14.58 11.96
CA VAL A 438 14.83 -13.43 11.25
C VAL A 438 13.72 -13.89 10.33
N PHE A 439 12.50 -13.44 10.62
CA PHE A 439 11.31 -13.74 9.83
C PHE A 439 10.73 -12.48 9.20
N CYS A 440 10.55 -12.51 7.88
CA CYS A 440 9.87 -11.43 7.16
C CYS A 440 8.44 -11.84 6.85
N PHE A 441 7.48 -10.91 6.94
CA PHE A 441 6.12 -11.15 6.49
C PHE A 441 5.52 -9.92 5.82
N PHE A 442 4.72 -10.15 4.79
CA PHE A 442 4.07 -9.11 3.99
C PHE A 442 2.97 -9.71 3.12
N HIS A 443 2.22 -8.91 2.37
CA HIS A 443 1.07 -9.46 1.64
C HIS A 443 1.36 -10.02 0.25
N LEU A 444 1.81 -9.21 -0.71
CA LEU A 444 1.96 -9.66 -2.10
C LEU A 444 2.91 -10.85 -2.25
N SER A 445 2.48 -11.85 -3.00
CA SER A 445 3.35 -12.96 -3.41
C SER A 445 4.51 -12.48 -4.27
N MET A 446 5.74 -12.70 -3.81
CA MET A 446 6.91 -12.45 -4.66
C MET A 446 6.95 -13.43 -5.84
N MET A 447 6.64 -14.70 -5.54
CA MET A 447 6.50 -15.78 -6.51
C MET A 447 5.35 -16.67 -6.09
N THR A 448 4.64 -17.17 -7.09
CA THR A 448 3.47 -18.00 -6.86
C THR A 448 3.14 -18.81 -8.09
N THR A 449 2.52 -19.96 -7.86
CA THR A 449 1.89 -20.79 -8.88
C THR A 449 0.45 -20.42 -9.19
N ALA A 450 -0.10 -19.40 -8.52
CA ALA A 450 -1.49 -18.97 -8.66
C ALA A 450 -1.70 -17.91 -9.76
N THR A 451 -2.90 -17.36 -9.83
CA THR A 451 -3.35 -16.50 -10.93
C THR A 451 -2.70 -15.11 -10.94
N SER A 452 -2.25 -14.61 -9.78
CA SER A 452 -1.58 -13.30 -9.69
C SER A 452 -0.26 -13.27 -10.46
N GLY A 453 0.43 -14.41 -10.53
CA GLY A 453 1.72 -14.56 -11.20
C GLY A 453 2.88 -13.91 -10.44
N HIS A 454 4.07 -13.92 -11.04
CA HIS A 454 5.28 -13.42 -10.36
C HIS A 454 5.39 -11.90 -10.37
N TYR A 455 5.68 -11.32 -9.21
CA TYR A 455 6.02 -9.91 -9.04
C TYR A 455 7.54 -9.72 -9.17
N PHE A 456 8.04 -9.75 -10.42
CA PHE A 456 9.48 -9.74 -10.72
C PHE A 456 10.25 -8.54 -10.14
N ASP A 457 9.61 -7.37 -10.02
CA ASP A 457 10.27 -6.19 -9.45
C ASP A 457 10.48 -6.38 -7.93
N LEU A 458 9.47 -6.85 -7.17
CA LEU A 458 9.63 -7.21 -5.75
C LEU A 458 10.64 -8.32 -5.55
N GLN A 459 10.62 -9.34 -6.41
CA GLN A 459 11.58 -10.43 -6.41
C GLN A 459 13.02 -9.93 -6.59
N ALA A 460 13.25 -9.05 -7.56
CA ALA A 460 14.57 -8.49 -7.85
C ALA A 460 15.09 -7.59 -6.71
N GLU A 461 14.21 -7.01 -5.89
CA GLU A 461 14.56 -6.13 -4.79
C GLU A 461 14.77 -6.88 -3.47
N LEU A 462 13.82 -7.74 -3.10
CA LEU A 462 13.76 -8.35 -1.78
C LEU A 462 14.60 -9.63 -1.67
N VAL A 463 14.65 -10.48 -2.71
CA VAL A 463 15.44 -11.73 -2.63
C VAL A 463 16.93 -11.44 -2.36
N PRO A 464 17.62 -10.54 -3.10
CA PRO A 464 19.02 -10.23 -2.81
C PRO A 464 19.22 -9.65 -1.42
N LEU A 465 18.24 -8.87 -0.94
CA LEU A 465 18.29 -8.26 0.38
C LEU A 465 18.17 -9.31 1.49
N PHE A 466 17.24 -10.26 1.35
CA PHE A 466 17.02 -11.32 2.32
C PHE A 466 18.22 -12.26 2.44
N ASP A 467 18.84 -12.60 1.31
CA ASP A 467 20.12 -13.32 1.28
C ASP A 467 21.23 -12.55 1.97
N GLN A 468 21.44 -11.28 1.61
CA GLN A 468 22.45 -10.42 2.24
C GLN A 468 22.28 -10.29 3.77
N LEU A 469 21.05 -10.47 4.28
CA LEU A 469 20.71 -10.26 5.68
C LEU A 469 20.49 -11.56 6.47
N ASP A 470 20.74 -12.73 5.87
CA ASP A 470 20.52 -14.05 6.48
C ASP A 470 19.09 -14.19 7.07
N VAL A 471 18.08 -13.88 6.25
CA VAL A 471 16.67 -14.09 6.59
C VAL A 471 16.36 -15.59 6.55
N ASP A 472 15.70 -16.11 7.59
CA ASP A 472 15.46 -17.53 7.75
C ASP A 472 14.21 -18.02 7.02
N ALA A 473 13.10 -17.28 7.16
CA ALA A 473 11.88 -17.55 6.42
C ALA A 473 11.08 -16.30 6.11
N VAL A 474 10.29 -16.38 5.03
CA VAL A 474 9.46 -15.31 4.51
C VAL A 474 8.03 -15.82 4.32
N PHE A 475 7.05 -15.07 4.82
CA PHE A 475 5.63 -15.43 4.73
C PHE A 475 4.85 -14.37 3.96
N PHE A 476 3.98 -14.79 3.04
CA PHE A 476 3.13 -13.87 2.29
C PHE A 476 1.76 -14.45 1.95
N GLY A 477 0.81 -13.58 1.63
CA GLY A 477 -0.58 -13.91 1.33
C GLY A 477 -0.89 -13.77 -0.15
N HIS A 478 -1.96 -13.05 -0.47
CA HIS A 478 -2.44 -12.64 -1.79
C HIS A 478 -3.02 -13.78 -2.63
N ASP A 479 -2.25 -14.84 -2.81
CA ASP A 479 -2.75 -16.02 -3.50
C ASP A 479 -3.43 -16.96 -2.52
N HIS A 480 -4.67 -17.33 -2.86
CA HIS A 480 -5.51 -18.10 -1.96
C HIS A 480 -5.23 -19.61 -2.01
N HIS A 481 -3.99 -19.98 -1.65
CA HIS A 481 -3.55 -21.37 -1.51
C HIS A 481 -2.39 -21.53 -0.53
N TYR A 482 -1.94 -22.77 -0.37
CA TYR A 482 -0.66 -23.10 0.25
C TYR A 482 0.42 -23.35 -0.81
N GLU A 483 1.60 -22.78 -0.60
CA GLU A 483 2.79 -23.05 -1.42
C GLU A 483 4.06 -22.86 -0.59
N HIS A 484 5.06 -23.70 -0.83
CA HIS A 484 6.40 -23.60 -0.24
C HIS A 484 7.47 -23.75 -1.31
N TYR A 485 8.49 -22.91 -1.22
CA TYR A 485 9.72 -23.04 -2.02
C TYR A 485 10.95 -22.57 -1.24
N GLU A 486 12.11 -23.13 -1.60
CA GLU A 486 13.44 -22.80 -1.07
C GLU A 486 14.24 -22.12 -2.18
N TYR A 487 14.72 -20.90 -1.96
CA TYR A 487 15.22 -20.09 -3.07
C TYR A 487 16.75 -20.11 -3.25
N THR A 488 17.19 -20.06 -4.52
CA THR A 488 18.54 -19.61 -4.90
C THR A 488 18.50 -18.52 -6.00
N TYR A 489 19.09 -17.36 -5.68
CA TYR A 489 19.32 -16.08 -6.40
C TYR A 489 19.07 -15.84 -7.92
N GLY A 490 18.61 -14.61 -8.28
CA GLY A 490 18.89 -13.95 -9.59
C GLY A 490 18.12 -12.66 -9.97
N GLU A 491 18.81 -11.65 -10.55
CA GLU A 491 18.26 -10.38 -11.11
C GLU A 491 17.90 -10.51 -12.61
N THR A 492 16.62 -10.55 -13.01
CA THR A 492 16.10 -9.87 -14.24
C THR A 492 14.56 -9.88 -14.28
N LYS A 493 13.98 -8.91 -14.98
CA LYS A 493 12.54 -8.76 -15.32
C LYS A 493 11.86 -9.95 -16.02
N ASN A 494 12.56 -11.07 -16.26
CA ASN A 494 12.06 -12.24 -16.99
C ASN A 494 12.27 -13.58 -16.23
N GLY A 495 12.56 -13.53 -14.93
CA GLY A 495 12.71 -14.73 -14.10
C GLY A 495 14.05 -15.44 -14.29
N TYR A 496 14.90 -15.36 -13.25
CA TYR A 496 16.09 -16.20 -12.96
C TYR A 496 17.23 -16.07 -14.02
N LEU A 497 18.48 -15.67 -13.72
CA LEU A 497 19.45 -16.24 -12.77
C LEU A 497 20.53 -15.26 -12.28
N TRP A 498 21.13 -15.63 -11.13
CA TRP A 498 22.48 -15.33 -10.63
C TRP A 498 23.20 -14.10 -11.22
N ASN A 499 23.34 -13.05 -10.40
CA ASN A 499 24.33 -12.00 -10.62
C ASN A 499 25.70 -12.49 -10.15
N LYS A 500 26.65 -12.71 -11.09
CA LYS A 500 28.04 -13.12 -10.81
C LYS A 500 28.83 -12.20 -9.88
N ASN A 501 28.34 -11.00 -9.60
CA ASN A 501 28.96 -10.07 -8.67
C ASN A 501 28.40 -10.21 -7.25
N HIS A 502 27.38 -11.04 -7.04
CA HIS A 502 26.84 -11.36 -5.72
C HIS A 502 27.50 -12.63 -5.20
N ASN A 503 27.92 -12.60 -3.94
CA ASN A 503 28.47 -13.75 -3.26
C ASN A 503 27.35 -14.39 -2.45
N TRP A 504 26.68 -15.39 -3.03
CA TRP A 504 25.71 -16.22 -2.32
C TRP A 504 26.48 -17.28 -1.52
N ASP A 505 26.63 -17.05 -0.23
CA ASP A 505 27.25 -17.99 0.70
C ASP A 505 26.38 -18.29 1.92
N HIS A 506 25.10 -17.88 1.89
CA HIS A 506 24.16 -18.00 3.01
C HIS A 506 23.25 -19.24 2.89
N ASN A 507 22.51 -19.53 3.96
CA ASN A 507 21.62 -20.70 4.09
C ASN A 507 20.41 -20.62 3.16
N ASP A 508 19.75 -21.76 2.92
CA ASP A 508 18.50 -21.79 2.16
C ASP A 508 17.42 -20.98 2.89
N ILE A 509 16.80 -20.04 2.17
CA ILE A 509 15.70 -19.21 2.70
C ILE A 509 14.38 -19.88 2.34
N HIS A 510 13.52 -20.09 3.34
CA HIS A 510 12.20 -20.69 3.14
C HIS A 510 11.14 -19.63 2.84
N TYR A 511 10.36 -19.83 1.79
CA TYR A 511 9.27 -18.94 1.40
C TYR A 511 7.94 -19.68 1.46
N PHE A 512 6.95 -19.07 2.08
CA PHE A 512 5.63 -19.68 2.28
C PHE A 512 4.52 -18.73 1.83
N CYS A 513 3.70 -19.20 0.89
CA CYS A 513 2.40 -18.60 0.63
C CYS A 513 1.39 -19.14 1.65
N THR A 514 0.80 -18.24 2.43
CA THR A 514 -0.12 -18.49 3.53
C THR A 514 -1.49 -17.85 3.29
N GLY A 515 -1.82 -17.49 2.05
CA GLY A 515 -3.01 -16.72 1.71
C GLY A 515 -4.32 -17.47 1.66
N ALA A 516 -4.42 -18.66 2.26
CA ALA A 516 -5.68 -19.39 2.34
C ALA A 516 -6.24 -19.45 3.75
N GLY A 517 -6.33 -18.28 4.40
CA GLY A 517 -6.92 -18.13 5.73
C GLY A 517 -8.44 -18.04 5.75
N GLY A 518 -9.10 -17.82 4.60
CA GLY A 518 -10.56 -17.72 4.57
C GLY A 518 -11.20 -17.31 3.24
N ALA A 519 -10.48 -16.57 2.41
CA ALA A 519 -10.96 -16.13 1.11
C ALA A 519 -11.26 -17.30 0.15
N ASN A 520 -11.75 -16.99 -1.05
CA ASN A 520 -11.98 -18.03 -2.05
C ASN A 520 -10.67 -18.58 -2.56
N LEU A 521 -10.47 -19.89 -2.39
CA LEU A 521 -9.27 -20.54 -2.89
C LEU A 521 -9.11 -20.32 -4.39
N GLU A 522 -7.88 -20.17 -4.86
CA GLU A 522 -7.59 -19.90 -6.27
C GLU A 522 -7.61 -21.16 -7.13
N VAL A 523 -8.41 -21.15 -8.20
CA VAL A 523 -8.76 -22.36 -8.96
C VAL A 523 -7.80 -22.66 -10.12
N SER A 524 -6.95 -21.71 -10.50
CA SER A 524 -6.02 -21.90 -11.62
C SER A 524 -4.62 -22.18 -11.07
N TYR A 525 -4.43 -23.42 -10.64
CA TYR A 525 -3.18 -23.87 -10.03
C TYR A 525 -2.15 -24.31 -11.09
N GLY A 526 -0.88 -24.06 -10.78
CA GLY A 526 0.28 -24.61 -11.47
C GLY A 526 1.18 -23.52 -12.03
N VAL A 527 2.49 -23.69 -11.79
CA VAL A 527 3.62 -22.77 -12.11
C VAL A 527 3.51 -22.08 -13.49
N LEU A 528 2.73 -22.59 -14.46
CA LEU A 528 2.67 -22.09 -15.84
C LEU A 528 1.25 -21.91 -16.42
N ASN A 529 0.32 -21.29 -15.70
CA ASN A 529 -0.91 -20.77 -16.35
C ASN A 529 -1.06 -19.24 -16.31
N ALA A 530 -0.40 -18.54 -15.40
CA ALA A 530 -0.44 -17.09 -15.36
C ALA A 530 0.67 -16.47 -16.25
N ASN A 531 0.29 -15.53 -17.13
CA ASN A 531 1.11 -14.86 -18.16
C ASN A 531 1.46 -15.64 -19.44
N GLY A 532 0.71 -16.67 -19.78
CA GLY A 532 0.75 -17.23 -21.14
C GLY A 532 1.88 -18.23 -21.41
N MET A 533 2.46 -18.83 -20.36
CA MET A 533 3.32 -20.02 -20.43
C MET A 533 2.51 -21.28 -20.81
N THR A 534 1.79 -21.17 -21.93
CA THR A 534 0.91 -22.20 -22.49
C THR A 534 1.68 -23.25 -23.29
N GLU A 535 3.00 -23.06 -23.43
CA GLU A 535 3.91 -23.85 -24.26
C GLU A 535 5.23 -24.13 -23.50
N ASN A 536 6.15 -24.87 -24.12
CA ASN A 536 7.50 -25.08 -23.58
C ASN A 536 8.20 -23.73 -23.35
N VAL A 537 8.91 -23.60 -22.23
CA VAL A 537 9.56 -22.34 -21.84
C VAL A 537 11.08 -22.42 -21.99
N SER A 538 11.65 -21.34 -22.51
CA SER A 538 13.10 -21.16 -22.60
C SER A 538 13.58 -20.23 -21.48
N VAL A 539 14.41 -20.72 -20.58
CA VAL A 539 14.94 -19.92 -19.45
C VAL A 539 16.46 -19.83 -19.57
N ASN A 540 17.04 -18.67 -19.29
CA ASN A 540 18.48 -18.45 -19.35
C ASN A 540 19.12 -18.65 -17.98
N TRP A 541 19.83 -19.76 -17.81
CA TRP A 541 20.53 -20.12 -16.59
C TRP A 541 21.97 -19.68 -16.58
N TYR A 542 22.47 -19.09 -15.51
CA TYR A 542 23.91 -18.98 -15.29
C TYR A 542 24.44 -20.31 -14.74
N ASP A 543 25.26 -20.99 -15.53
CA ASP A 543 25.97 -22.19 -15.09
C ASP A 543 27.26 -21.77 -14.39
N GLN A 544 27.32 -21.95 -13.06
CA GLN A 544 28.48 -21.61 -12.24
C GLN A 544 29.73 -22.41 -12.64
N GLY A 545 29.60 -23.70 -12.95
CA GLY A 545 30.73 -24.53 -13.36
C GLY A 545 31.34 -24.12 -14.70
N GLN A 546 30.54 -23.48 -15.56
CA GLN A 546 30.97 -22.98 -16.87
C GLN A 546 31.16 -21.45 -16.91
N GLU A 547 30.89 -20.76 -15.81
CA GLU A 547 30.90 -19.30 -15.66
C GLU A 547 30.17 -18.54 -16.79
N LYS A 548 29.07 -19.10 -17.33
CA LYS A 548 28.35 -18.54 -18.48
C LYS A 548 26.85 -18.77 -18.41
N TYR A 549 26.10 -17.94 -19.13
CA TYR A 549 24.68 -18.19 -19.36
C TYR A 549 24.46 -19.33 -20.39
N VAL A 550 23.52 -20.21 -20.08
CA VAL A 550 23.04 -21.33 -20.88
C VAL A 550 21.52 -21.23 -20.98
N THR A 551 20.95 -21.41 -22.17
CA THR A 551 19.50 -21.47 -22.33
C THR A 551 19.04 -22.90 -22.10
N LYS A 552 18.19 -23.14 -21.10
CA LYS A 552 17.50 -24.41 -20.87
C LYS A 552 16.08 -24.32 -21.44
N GLN A 553 15.56 -25.47 -21.88
CA GLN A 553 14.22 -25.61 -22.41
C GLN A 553 13.46 -26.56 -21.50
N TYR A 554 12.29 -26.14 -21.02
CA TYR A 554 11.45 -26.98 -20.19
C TYR A 554 10.18 -27.33 -20.93
N GLU A 555 9.84 -28.62 -20.92
CA GLU A 555 8.67 -29.15 -21.60
C GLU A 555 7.45 -29.13 -20.70
N LYS A 556 6.31 -28.69 -21.26
CA LYS A 556 5.02 -28.70 -20.56
C LYS A 556 4.49 -30.13 -20.42
N ARG A 557 4.31 -30.62 -19.20
CA ARG A 557 3.50 -31.83 -18.93
C ARG A 557 2.03 -31.44 -18.73
N ASN A 558 1.09 -32.34 -18.97
CA ASN A 558 -0.33 -32.05 -18.75
C ASN A 558 -0.67 -32.12 -17.26
N TRP A 559 -1.55 -31.23 -16.81
CA TRP A 559 -2.18 -31.32 -15.49
C TRP A 559 -2.90 -32.67 -15.32
N ASP A 560 -2.76 -33.31 -14.15
CA ASP A 560 -3.47 -34.55 -13.81
C ASP A 560 -4.72 -34.25 -12.98
N SER A 561 -5.85 -34.03 -13.66
CA SER A 561 -7.14 -33.73 -13.02
C SER A 561 -7.72 -34.86 -12.16
N THR A 562 -7.04 -36.01 -12.04
CA THR A 562 -7.44 -37.11 -11.17
C THR A 562 -6.82 -37.02 -9.77
N LYS A 563 -5.90 -36.08 -9.53
CA LYS A 563 -5.21 -35.91 -8.24
C LYS A 563 -5.84 -34.79 -7.42
N TYR A 564 -6.78 -35.18 -6.57
CA TYR A 564 -7.43 -34.28 -5.62
C TYR A 564 -7.56 -34.98 -4.26
N VAL A 565 -7.67 -34.18 -3.20
CA VAL A 565 -7.97 -34.67 -1.84
C VAL A 565 -9.43 -34.35 -1.52
N GLU A 566 -10.21 -35.35 -1.12
CA GLU A 566 -11.53 -35.11 -0.53
C GLU A 566 -11.38 -34.97 0.98
N HIS A 567 -11.57 -33.76 1.50
CA HIS A 567 -11.71 -33.55 2.94
C HIS A 567 -13.19 -33.52 3.33
N ALA A 568 -13.67 -34.61 3.93
CA ALA A 568 -15.07 -34.75 4.36
C ALA A 568 -15.52 -33.68 5.38
N ASP A 569 -14.58 -33.12 6.15
CA ASP A 569 -14.86 -32.13 7.21
C ASP A 569 -14.91 -30.68 6.70
N PHE A 570 -14.46 -30.45 5.46
CA PHE A 570 -14.35 -29.12 4.86
C PHE A 570 -15.29 -28.92 3.66
N SER A 571 -16.33 -29.75 3.52
CA SER A 571 -17.37 -29.53 2.50
C SER A 571 -18.13 -28.22 2.77
N ILE A 572 -17.70 -27.13 2.14
CA ILE A 572 -18.44 -25.87 2.14
C ILE A 572 -19.53 -25.98 1.07
N ASN A 573 -20.77 -25.64 1.44
CA ASN A 573 -21.90 -25.74 0.54
C ASN A 573 -21.73 -24.83 -0.70
N TYR A 574 -21.92 -25.47 -1.86
CA TYR A 574 -21.44 -25.13 -3.20
C TYR A 574 -22.04 -23.90 -3.91
N THR A 575 -22.60 -22.92 -3.21
CA THR A 575 -23.35 -21.86 -3.91
C THR A 575 -22.59 -20.58 -4.20
N THR A 576 -21.42 -20.33 -3.59
CA THR A 576 -20.80 -18.98 -3.66
C THR A 576 -19.27 -18.88 -3.74
N GLY A 577 -18.47 -19.95 -3.81
CA GLY A 577 -17.00 -19.79 -3.72
C GLY A 577 -16.12 -20.83 -4.41
N GLY A 578 -15.50 -20.42 -5.52
CA GLY A 578 -14.06 -20.58 -5.74
C GLY A 578 -13.43 -21.95 -6.03
N GLY A 579 -14.18 -23.03 -6.23
CA GLY A 579 -13.62 -24.24 -6.86
C GLY A 579 -14.41 -24.53 -8.12
N HIS A 580 -13.78 -24.79 -9.27
CA HIS A 580 -14.50 -25.13 -10.50
C HIS A 580 -15.42 -26.36 -10.29
N ASP A 581 -15.17 -27.15 -9.25
CA ASP A 581 -15.97 -28.28 -8.80
C ASP A 581 -15.97 -28.52 -7.27
N GLY A 582 -15.42 -27.60 -6.46
CA GLY A 582 -15.33 -27.70 -5.01
C GLY A 582 -14.46 -28.85 -4.48
N LYS A 583 -13.38 -29.17 -5.18
CA LYS A 583 -12.33 -30.10 -4.76
C LYS A 583 -11.08 -29.37 -4.30
N TYR A 584 -10.30 -30.03 -3.44
CA TYR A 584 -8.96 -29.59 -3.03
C TYR A 584 -7.93 -30.21 -3.97
N TYR A 585 -7.09 -29.38 -4.55
CA TYR A 585 -6.12 -29.80 -5.55
C TYR A 585 -4.73 -29.85 -4.95
N TYR A 586 -3.98 -30.87 -5.35
CA TYR A 586 -2.65 -31.15 -4.82
C TYR A 586 -1.61 -31.05 -5.94
N HIS A 587 -0.50 -30.37 -5.67
CA HIS A 587 0.63 -30.21 -6.59
C HIS A 587 1.91 -30.78 -5.98
N ASP A 588 2.44 -31.84 -6.60
CA ASP A 588 3.77 -32.41 -6.33
C ASP A 588 4.67 -32.05 -7.53
N SER A 589 5.79 -31.39 -7.27
CA SER A 589 6.75 -31.04 -8.32
C SER A 589 7.20 -32.28 -9.10
N ASN A 590 7.32 -33.44 -8.46
CA ASN A 590 7.79 -34.68 -9.08
C ASN A 590 6.80 -35.30 -10.08
N ILE A 591 5.52 -34.91 -10.04
CA ILE A 591 4.46 -35.54 -10.84
C ILE A 591 3.74 -34.57 -11.78
N GLU A 592 4.00 -33.26 -11.68
CA GLU A 592 3.28 -32.22 -12.42
C GLU A 592 4.17 -31.36 -13.34
N ILE A 593 3.59 -30.31 -13.91
CA ILE A 593 3.76 -29.80 -15.28
C ILE A 593 5.22 -29.50 -15.72
N TYR A 594 6.17 -29.21 -14.81
CA TYR A 594 7.58 -28.97 -15.14
C TYR A 594 8.55 -29.43 -14.03
N ASP A 595 8.44 -30.68 -13.60
CA ASP A 595 9.32 -31.37 -12.64
C ASP A 595 10.78 -30.88 -12.57
N GLU A 596 11.51 -30.83 -13.70
CA GLU A 596 12.90 -30.33 -13.72
C GLU A 596 13.01 -28.81 -13.44
N PHE A 597 12.04 -28.00 -13.86
CA PHE A 597 12.03 -26.55 -13.61
C PHE A 597 11.65 -26.25 -12.16
N ALA A 598 10.62 -26.93 -11.64
CA ALA A 598 10.13 -26.76 -10.27
C ALA A 598 11.21 -27.12 -9.25
N GLN A 599 11.89 -28.26 -9.43
CA GLN A 599 13.06 -28.65 -8.61
C GLN A 599 14.20 -27.62 -8.71
N GLU A 600 14.45 -27.05 -9.89
CA GLU A 600 15.53 -26.07 -10.08
C GLU A 600 15.24 -24.70 -9.45
N ILE A 601 13.96 -24.34 -9.24
CA ILE A 601 13.56 -23.14 -8.48
C ILE A 601 13.26 -23.45 -7.00
N GLY A 602 13.48 -24.69 -6.57
CA GLY A 602 13.22 -25.18 -5.21
C GLY A 602 11.75 -25.20 -4.81
N PHE A 603 10.83 -25.27 -5.79
CA PHE A 603 9.42 -25.52 -5.53
C PHE A 603 9.22 -27.02 -5.29
N ASP A 604 8.73 -27.36 -4.12
CA ASP A 604 8.52 -28.75 -3.71
C ASP A 604 7.05 -29.13 -3.62
N TYR A 605 6.21 -28.22 -3.11
CA TYR A 605 4.84 -28.56 -2.74
C TYR A 605 3.89 -27.37 -2.80
N GLY A 606 2.67 -27.66 -3.25
CA GLY A 606 1.55 -26.73 -3.19
C GLY A 606 0.20 -27.44 -3.02
N GLU A 607 -0.74 -26.81 -2.33
CA GLU A 607 -2.09 -27.35 -2.15
C GLU A 607 -3.14 -26.24 -2.09
N GLN A 608 -4.23 -26.41 -2.83
CA GLN A 608 -5.39 -25.54 -2.75
C GLN A 608 -6.26 -25.99 -1.58
N CYS A 609 -5.88 -25.62 -0.36
CA CYS A 609 -6.63 -25.86 0.87
C CYS A 609 -6.75 -24.60 1.71
N TYR A 610 -7.59 -24.63 2.75
CA TYR A 610 -7.46 -23.67 3.84
C TYR A 610 -6.34 -24.13 4.77
N GLN A 611 -5.53 -23.20 5.27
CA GLN A 611 -4.45 -23.56 6.20
C GLN A 611 -4.07 -22.43 7.14
N PHE A 612 -3.30 -22.80 8.14
CA PHE A 612 -2.39 -21.92 8.84
C PHE A 612 -1.03 -22.61 8.97
N MET A 613 0.04 -21.82 9.05
CA MET A 613 1.36 -22.30 9.42
C MET A 613 1.49 -22.30 10.93
N GLN A 614 2.23 -23.26 11.48
CA GLN A 614 2.70 -23.28 12.85
C GLN A 614 4.23 -23.29 12.86
N LEU A 615 4.79 -22.40 13.66
CA LEU A 615 6.22 -22.35 13.94
C LEU A 615 6.46 -22.58 15.42
N GLU A 616 7.52 -23.32 15.73
CA GLU A 616 7.95 -23.65 17.09
C GLU A 616 9.46 -23.48 17.20
N ILE A 617 9.90 -22.57 18.06
CA ILE A 617 11.32 -22.36 18.37
C ILE A 617 11.58 -22.88 19.77
N ASN A 618 12.61 -23.70 19.90
CA ASN A 618 12.97 -24.30 21.18
C ASN A 618 13.58 -23.26 22.15
N ALA A 619 13.63 -23.61 23.44
CA ALA A 619 14.17 -22.76 24.48
C ALA A 619 15.66 -22.41 24.31
N ALA A 620 16.41 -23.20 23.55
CA ALA A 620 17.80 -22.90 23.23
C ALA A 620 17.93 -21.82 22.15
N GLY A 621 16.87 -21.58 21.37
CA GLY A 621 16.86 -20.65 20.25
C GLY A 621 17.64 -21.17 19.03
N ASP A 622 18.08 -22.42 19.02
CA ASP A 622 18.96 -22.99 17.97
C ASP A 622 18.21 -23.91 16.98
N GLN A 623 16.92 -24.16 17.22
CA GLN A 623 16.08 -25.00 16.37
C GLN A 623 14.71 -24.37 16.16
N CYS A 624 14.28 -24.29 14.90
CA CYS A 624 12.95 -23.85 14.50
C CYS A 624 12.25 -24.97 13.70
N THR A 625 11.06 -25.39 14.14
CA THR A 625 10.20 -26.30 13.37
C THR A 625 9.06 -25.53 12.73
N ILE A 626 8.95 -25.61 11.41
CA ILE A 626 7.88 -24.97 10.62
C ILE A 626 6.97 -26.07 10.09
N SER A 627 5.66 -25.92 10.19
CA SER A 627 4.70 -26.89 9.66
C SER A 627 3.45 -26.22 9.10
N ALA A 628 2.93 -26.74 8.00
CA ALA A 628 1.64 -26.31 7.45
C ALA A 628 0.51 -27.22 7.96
N ARG A 629 -0.60 -26.63 8.41
CA ARG A 629 -1.71 -27.37 9.03
C ARG A 629 -3.04 -27.00 8.38
N TYR A 630 -3.86 -28.01 8.16
CA TYR A 630 -5.28 -27.82 7.87
C TYR A 630 -5.98 -27.12 9.06
N PRO A 631 -7.19 -26.56 8.89
CA PRO A 631 -7.87 -25.81 9.94
C PRO A 631 -8.18 -26.64 11.19
N ASN A 632 -8.26 -27.97 11.06
CA ASN A 632 -8.42 -28.88 12.20
C ASN A 632 -7.10 -29.22 12.93
N GLY A 633 -5.99 -28.57 12.58
CA GLY A 633 -4.66 -28.77 13.16
C GLY A 633 -3.88 -29.96 12.61
N VAL A 634 -4.45 -30.75 11.69
CA VAL A 634 -3.75 -31.89 11.07
C VAL A 634 -2.66 -31.39 10.12
N LEU A 635 -1.51 -32.04 10.15
CA LEU A 635 -0.38 -31.75 9.26
C LEU A 635 -0.79 -31.93 7.79
N ILE A 636 -0.52 -30.92 6.97
CA ILE A 636 -0.66 -31.01 5.51
C ILE A 636 0.36 -32.01 5.00
N SER A 637 -0.10 -33.00 4.23
CA SER A 637 0.77 -34.09 3.77
C SER A 637 0.43 -34.66 2.40
N GLY A 638 -0.52 -34.03 1.72
CA GLY A 638 -1.03 -34.43 0.41
C GLY A 638 -1.80 -35.77 0.42
N PRO A 639 -2.26 -36.23 -0.75
CA PRO A 639 -2.94 -37.51 -0.90
C PRO A 639 -2.10 -38.67 -0.38
N GLY A 640 -2.64 -39.42 0.59
CA GLY A 640 -1.95 -40.60 1.16
C GLY A 640 -0.85 -40.27 2.18
N GLY A 641 -0.65 -38.99 2.52
CA GLY A 641 0.29 -38.55 3.55
C GLY A 641 1.76 -38.70 3.17
N VAL A 642 2.07 -38.63 1.88
CA VAL A 642 3.41 -38.92 1.33
C VAL A 642 4.38 -37.74 1.39
N ASN A 643 3.87 -36.50 1.47
CA ASN A 643 4.66 -35.29 1.42
C ASN A 643 4.36 -34.41 2.65
N PRO A 644 4.77 -34.82 3.87
CA PRO A 644 4.51 -34.06 5.08
C PRO A 644 5.16 -32.67 5.02
N GLN A 645 4.35 -31.63 5.19
CA GLN A 645 4.76 -30.23 5.12
C GLN A 645 5.31 -29.77 6.47
N ILE A 646 6.52 -30.23 6.78
CA ILE A 646 7.25 -29.94 8.01
C ILE A 646 8.76 -29.81 7.74
N TRP A 647 9.35 -28.74 8.25
CA TRP A 647 10.78 -28.44 8.13
C TRP A 647 11.37 -28.17 9.50
N THR A 648 12.64 -28.52 9.69
CA THR A 648 13.38 -28.22 10.91
C THR A 648 14.68 -27.54 10.54
N LEU A 649 14.77 -26.27 10.91
CA LEU A 649 15.91 -25.40 10.68
C LEU A 649 16.80 -25.38 11.92
N TYR A 650 18.08 -25.09 11.73
CA TYR A 650 19.09 -25.00 12.79
C TYR A 650 19.95 -23.75 12.60
N LYS A 651 20.37 -23.12 13.69
CA LYS A 651 21.38 -22.05 13.70
C LYS A 651 22.75 -22.55 14.16
#